data_AF-A0A7K1B8I9-F1
#
_entry.id   AF-A0A7K1B8I9-F1
#
_cell.length_a   1.000
_cell.length_b   1.000
_cell.length_c   1.000
_cell.angle_alpha   90.00
_cell.angle_beta   90.00
_cell.angle_gamma   90.00
#
_symmetry.space_group_name_H-M   'P 1'
#
loop_
_entity.id
_entity.type
_entity.pdbx_description
1 polymer ?
#
loop_
_entity_poly.entity_id
_entity_poly.type
_entity_poly.pdbx_seq_one_letter_code
_entity_poly.pdbx_strand_id
1 'polypeptide(L)'
;MTARPDTPDAHDLFRQPAPSYMPDQLVAIARECFGLDGVVEPLDSERDQNARLTTGDAEYVLKVSNLAEDPGALDLQLALLRHLQAVAPSLPVPRIVPTRDGLATATVDGHRVRVVSHLPGVPLATVPRTPELEHELGRLMGALSSGLRGFGHPAAHRPGFLWNLDDAQAVRPWLADIADPTDRNVVERALDRHAQRVLPVLDRLPAQVLHQDANDFNVLVADGHVSGLIDFGDATFGRRANEAAVALAYALLDVPDVVATSRRFLGGWVEAGGELHADELRVLFDLVAARLAMSVAISSHRAREFPDNEYLTVSQAPALRLLHRLVAMRPDFLHFVARDAVGLSAVPQHDAIVEWLRSPACRPVSPLPFDLRRAGRIVVSLADGAPGMDVGSDPVAYWAWMRGEMDAAGAAVAIGRYDEDRNCYAGDQFMTDAPEMRSVHLGIDLFVDDDTPLLAMLPGTVETVVDNDLPFDYGPTVILRHEAGDAGPFWVLYGHLSRRTLSTVTPGQCVEAGDVVAFVGDHTVNGGWAPHVHVQIITDLMADPAAGPDGNFEGAGEPSRMSVWRQIAPDADLLLRLGPETWSNADAPEELMERRRADLGPSLSTSYRSKLSIVRGAGAWLVDHTGRHHLDCVNNVCHVGHAHPHVVAALAGQAAVLNTNTRYLHRTILDYAERLAATFPDPLRVVYFVNSGSEANELALRMARTVTGR
;
A
#
# COMPACT_ATOMS: atom_id res chain seq x y z
N MET A 1 16.86 23.66 -35.32
CA MET A 1 16.37 23.63 -36.71
C MET A 1 17.41 22.96 -37.60
N THR A 2 17.26 21.65 -37.75
CA THR A 2 17.80 20.88 -38.89
C THR A 2 16.67 19.92 -39.23
N ALA A 3 16.13 20.08 -40.43
CA ALA A 3 14.98 19.36 -40.93
C ALA A 3 15.28 17.85 -40.99
N ARG A 4 14.36 17.01 -40.48
CA ARG A 4 14.29 15.61 -40.89
C ARG A 4 13.60 15.57 -42.26
N PRO A 5 14.09 14.76 -43.22
CA PRO A 5 13.47 14.68 -44.53
C PRO A 5 12.18 13.85 -44.45
N ASP A 6 11.07 14.44 -44.89
CA ASP A 6 9.87 13.73 -45.31
C ASP A 6 10.21 12.89 -46.56
N THR A 7 10.65 11.67 -46.35
CA THR A 7 10.66 10.60 -47.35
C THR A 7 9.95 9.40 -46.74
N PRO A 8 8.96 8.78 -47.42
CA PRO A 8 8.39 7.52 -46.96
C PRO A 8 9.52 6.49 -46.96
N ASP A 9 9.90 6.02 -45.77
CA ASP A 9 10.98 5.05 -45.64
C ASP A 9 10.54 3.74 -46.30
N ALA A 10 11.29 3.26 -47.29
CA ALA A 10 11.07 1.96 -47.91
C ALA A 10 11.31 0.80 -46.92
N HIS A 11 11.77 1.13 -45.70
CA HIS A 11 11.96 0.27 -44.55
C HIS A 11 10.84 0.36 -43.49
N ASP A 12 9.70 0.99 -43.80
CA ASP A 12 8.55 0.97 -42.89
C ASP A 12 8.05 -0.47 -42.72
N LEU A 13 8.45 -1.06 -41.60
CA LEU A 13 8.30 -2.47 -41.27
C LEU A 13 6.81 -2.86 -41.14
N PHE A 14 5.93 -1.88 -40.89
CA PHE A 14 4.47 -2.05 -40.86
C PHE A 14 3.82 -2.09 -42.25
N ARG A 15 4.56 -1.81 -43.33
CA ARG A 15 4.04 -1.84 -44.71
C ARG A 15 4.41 -3.10 -45.49
N GLN A 16 5.34 -3.91 -44.98
CA GLN A 16 5.67 -5.18 -45.63
C GLN A 16 4.74 -6.29 -45.14
N PRO A 17 4.18 -7.12 -46.05
CA PRO A 17 3.29 -8.19 -45.66
C PRO A 17 4.04 -9.21 -44.79
N ALA A 18 3.37 -9.69 -43.74
CA ALA A 18 3.88 -10.81 -42.95
C ALA A 18 4.09 -12.05 -43.85
N PRO A 19 5.03 -12.95 -43.49
CA PRO A 19 5.14 -14.24 -44.15
C PRO A 19 3.80 -14.99 -44.13
N SER A 20 3.47 -15.69 -45.21
CA SER A 20 2.15 -16.33 -45.38
C SER A 20 2.31 -17.76 -45.91
N TYR A 21 3.03 -18.57 -45.14
CA TYR A 21 3.13 -20.01 -45.38
C TYR A 21 1.84 -20.70 -44.95
N MET A 22 1.35 -21.62 -45.78
CA MET A 22 0.22 -22.49 -45.44
C MET A 22 0.62 -23.48 -44.34
N PRO A 23 -0.35 -24.00 -43.55
CA PRO A 23 -0.08 -24.98 -42.49
C PRO A 23 0.82 -26.16 -42.91
N ASP A 24 0.55 -26.76 -44.08
CA ASP A 24 1.35 -27.88 -44.59
C ASP A 24 2.82 -27.49 -44.88
N GLN A 25 3.05 -26.24 -45.31
CA GLN A 25 4.41 -25.72 -45.54
C GLN A 25 5.14 -25.49 -44.22
N LEU A 26 4.45 -24.98 -43.19
CA LEU A 26 5.02 -24.81 -41.85
C LEU A 26 5.40 -26.16 -41.22
N VAL A 27 4.57 -27.19 -41.40
CA VAL A 27 4.90 -28.57 -40.97
C VAL A 27 6.13 -29.09 -41.73
N ALA A 28 6.22 -28.88 -43.04
CA ALA A 28 7.38 -29.28 -43.83
C ALA A 28 8.66 -28.57 -43.34
N ILE A 29 8.61 -27.26 -43.10
CA ILE A 29 9.72 -26.48 -42.57
C ILE A 29 10.16 -27.02 -41.20
N ALA A 30 9.22 -27.27 -40.28
CA ALA A 30 9.53 -27.84 -38.97
C ALA A 30 10.22 -29.21 -39.08
N ARG A 31 9.73 -30.09 -39.97
CA ARG A 31 10.27 -31.44 -40.17
C ARG A 31 11.66 -31.42 -40.81
N GLU A 32 11.84 -30.61 -41.83
CA GLU A 32 13.08 -30.53 -42.61
C GLU A 32 14.18 -29.82 -41.84
N CYS A 33 13.88 -28.66 -41.24
CA CYS A 33 14.88 -27.83 -40.57
C CYS A 33 15.14 -28.24 -39.12
N PHE A 34 14.11 -28.69 -38.39
CA PHE A 34 14.19 -28.95 -36.94
C PHE A 34 13.95 -30.41 -36.56
N GLY A 35 13.56 -31.27 -37.51
CA GLY A 35 13.27 -32.68 -37.23
C GLY A 35 11.99 -32.88 -36.41
N LEU A 36 11.10 -31.89 -36.40
CA LEU A 36 9.85 -31.91 -35.64
C LEU A 36 8.67 -32.18 -36.59
N ASP A 37 7.88 -33.19 -36.27
CA ASP A 37 6.70 -33.57 -37.05
C ASP A 37 5.43 -33.49 -36.19
N GLY A 38 4.37 -32.87 -36.71
CA GLY A 38 3.21 -32.54 -35.89
C GLY A 38 2.13 -31.74 -36.62
N VAL A 39 1.20 -31.22 -35.82
CA VAL A 39 0.11 -30.34 -36.28
C VAL A 39 0.46 -28.90 -35.94
N VAL A 40 0.16 -27.98 -36.86
CA VAL A 40 0.35 -26.54 -36.64
C VAL A 40 -0.97 -25.81 -36.51
N GLU A 41 -1.04 -24.90 -35.55
CA GLU A 41 -2.15 -23.95 -35.35
C GLU A 41 -1.60 -22.52 -35.45
N PRO A 42 -2.20 -21.63 -36.26
CA PRO A 42 -1.77 -20.24 -36.35
C PRO A 42 -1.83 -19.54 -34.99
N LEU A 43 -0.85 -18.67 -34.73
CA LEU A 43 -0.86 -17.75 -33.58
C LEU A 43 -0.85 -16.31 -34.08
N ASP A 44 -1.46 -15.41 -33.30
CA ASP A 44 -1.48 -13.99 -33.61
C ASP A 44 -0.06 -13.40 -33.63
N SER A 45 0.17 -12.51 -34.60
CA SER A 45 1.45 -11.84 -34.80
C SER A 45 1.26 -10.60 -35.68
N GLU A 46 1.89 -9.48 -35.32
CA GLU A 46 1.80 -8.22 -36.07
C GLU A 46 2.74 -8.21 -37.29
N ARG A 47 3.94 -8.83 -37.17
CA ARG A 47 5.06 -8.69 -38.14
C ARG A 47 5.55 -10.03 -38.69
N ASP A 48 5.80 -10.97 -37.80
CA ASP A 48 6.27 -12.33 -38.09
C ASP A 48 5.09 -13.26 -38.40
N GLN A 49 5.36 -14.48 -38.89
CA GLN A 49 4.35 -15.54 -38.89
C GLN A 49 4.65 -16.53 -37.76
N ASN A 50 3.75 -16.59 -36.78
CA ASN A 50 3.87 -17.49 -35.63
C ASN A 50 2.87 -18.65 -35.76
N ALA A 51 3.29 -19.86 -35.43
CA ALA A 51 2.42 -21.01 -35.33
C ALA A 51 2.80 -21.89 -34.12
N ARG A 52 1.79 -22.35 -33.39
CA ARG A 52 1.94 -23.39 -32.39
C ARG A 52 2.12 -24.72 -33.11
N LEU A 53 3.14 -25.48 -32.75
CA LEU A 53 3.46 -26.79 -33.32
C LEU A 53 3.35 -27.84 -32.22
N THR A 54 2.48 -28.82 -32.40
CA THR A 54 2.26 -29.91 -31.44
C THR A 54 2.82 -31.22 -32.00
N THR A 55 3.80 -31.81 -31.31
CA THR A 55 4.45 -33.07 -31.69
C THR A 55 4.26 -34.12 -30.58
N GLY A 56 3.24 -34.98 -30.71
CA GLY A 56 2.87 -35.89 -29.62
C GLY A 56 2.46 -35.10 -28.37
N ASP A 57 3.20 -35.29 -27.27
CA ASP A 57 2.94 -34.61 -25.98
C ASP A 57 3.72 -33.29 -25.79
N ALA A 58 4.53 -32.89 -26.78
CA ALA A 58 5.36 -31.67 -26.71
C ALA A 58 4.81 -30.56 -27.61
N GLU A 59 4.96 -29.32 -27.18
CA GLU A 59 4.48 -28.14 -27.89
C GLU A 59 5.58 -27.10 -28.07
N TYR A 60 5.55 -26.45 -29.23
CA TYR A 60 6.53 -25.46 -29.66
C TYR A 60 5.85 -24.26 -30.32
N VAL A 61 6.62 -23.20 -30.49
CA VAL A 61 6.24 -22.07 -31.34
C VAL A 61 7.26 -21.97 -32.47
N LEU A 62 6.79 -22.25 -33.69
CA LEU A 62 7.51 -22.01 -34.92
C LEU A 62 7.30 -20.55 -35.32
N LYS A 63 8.40 -19.81 -35.52
CA LYS A 63 8.36 -18.40 -35.93
C LYS A 63 9.14 -18.21 -37.23
N VAL A 64 8.48 -17.61 -38.21
CA VAL A 64 9.07 -17.19 -39.48
C VAL A 64 9.22 -15.68 -39.45
N SER A 65 10.46 -15.20 -39.47
CA SER A 65 10.75 -13.77 -39.30
C SER A 65 10.44 -13.00 -40.58
N ASN A 66 9.90 -11.78 -40.47
CA ASN A 66 9.73 -10.90 -41.63
C ASN A 66 11.08 -10.59 -42.31
N LEU A 67 11.13 -10.42 -43.64
CA LEU A 67 12.38 -10.05 -44.34
C LEU A 67 12.89 -8.66 -43.97
N ALA A 68 11.99 -7.79 -43.50
CA ALA A 68 12.35 -6.47 -43.01
C ALA A 68 12.88 -6.45 -41.57
N GLU A 69 12.85 -7.59 -40.85
CA GLU A 69 13.43 -7.67 -39.50
C GLU A 69 14.93 -7.36 -39.52
N ASP A 70 15.39 -6.61 -38.52
CA ASP A 70 16.82 -6.40 -38.29
C ASP A 70 17.46 -7.72 -37.83
N PRO A 71 18.41 -8.29 -38.61
CA PRO A 71 19.10 -9.51 -38.20
C PRO A 71 19.78 -9.39 -36.83
N GLY A 72 20.28 -8.19 -36.48
CA GLY A 72 20.92 -7.93 -35.20
C GLY A 72 19.96 -8.02 -34.01
N ALA A 73 18.71 -7.56 -34.18
CA ALA A 73 17.67 -7.67 -33.16
C ALA A 73 17.29 -9.14 -32.90
N LEU A 74 17.18 -9.94 -33.97
CA LEU A 74 16.93 -11.38 -33.81
C LEU A 74 18.13 -12.09 -33.15
N ASP A 75 19.36 -11.72 -33.49
CA ASP A 75 20.56 -12.28 -32.87
C ASP A 75 20.63 -11.95 -31.37
N LEU A 76 20.28 -10.73 -30.98
CA LEU A 76 20.12 -10.31 -29.58
C LEU A 76 19.11 -11.21 -28.86
N GLN A 77 17.91 -11.38 -29.42
CA GLN A 77 16.86 -12.20 -28.83
C GLN A 77 17.35 -13.64 -28.57
N LEU A 78 18.00 -14.26 -29.55
CA LEU A 78 18.50 -15.62 -29.44
C LEU A 78 19.67 -15.74 -28.47
N ALA A 79 20.61 -14.78 -28.48
CA ALA A 79 21.73 -14.76 -27.54
C ALA A 79 21.24 -14.62 -26.09
N LEU A 80 20.24 -13.78 -25.87
CA LEU A 80 19.62 -13.57 -24.56
C LEU A 80 18.95 -14.85 -24.05
N LEU A 81 18.12 -15.51 -24.86
CA LEU A 81 17.47 -16.77 -24.46
C LEU A 81 18.48 -17.89 -24.17
N ARG A 82 19.56 -18.00 -24.96
CA ARG A 82 20.66 -18.95 -24.69
C ARG A 82 21.38 -18.65 -23.39
N HIS A 83 21.64 -17.37 -23.11
CA HIS A 83 22.25 -16.94 -21.85
C HIS A 83 21.37 -17.36 -20.67
N LEU A 84 20.07 -17.02 -20.70
CA LEU A 84 19.12 -17.41 -19.65
C LEU A 84 18.96 -18.93 -19.52
N GLN A 85 19.06 -19.70 -20.61
CA GLN A 85 19.12 -21.16 -20.56
C GLN A 85 20.32 -21.68 -19.76
N ALA A 86 21.47 -21.04 -19.91
CA ALA A 86 22.69 -21.45 -19.23
C ALA A 86 22.71 -21.03 -17.75
N VAL A 87 22.27 -19.80 -17.42
CA VAL A 87 22.42 -19.24 -16.07
C VAL A 87 21.17 -19.35 -15.20
N ALA A 88 19.99 -19.45 -15.81
CA ALA A 88 18.69 -19.54 -15.13
C ALA A 88 17.78 -20.59 -15.77
N PRO A 89 18.16 -21.89 -15.73
CA PRO A 89 17.43 -22.98 -16.40
C PRO A 89 16.02 -23.20 -15.85
N SER A 90 15.71 -22.76 -14.64
CA SER A 90 14.38 -22.83 -14.04
C SER A 90 13.47 -21.66 -14.40
N LEU A 91 13.99 -20.58 -15.02
CA LEU A 91 13.17 -19.43 -15.41
C LEU A 91 12.20 -19.84 -16.53
N PRO A 92 10.89 -19.57 -16.40
CA PRO A 92 9.91 -19.98 -17.40
C PRO A 92 9.92 -19.00 -18.59
N VAL A 93 10.93 -19.14 -19.44
CA VAL A 93 11.10 -18.37 -20.68
C VAL A 93 11.27 -19.32 -21.86
N PRO A 94 10.95 -18.90 -23.10
CA PRO A 94 11.05 -19.76 -24.27
C PRO A 94 12.45 -20.34 -24.43
N ARG A 95 12.51 -21.64 -24.72
CA ARG A 95 13.75 -22.41 -24.86
C ARG A 95 13.99 -22.68 -26.34
N ILE A 96 15.14 -22.25 -26.87
CA ILE A 96 15.49 -22.47 -28.28
C ILE A 96 15.59 -23.96 -28.56
N VAL A 97 14.90 -24.40 -29.61
CA VAL A 97 15.06 -25.73 -30.19
C VAL A 97 16.05 -25.63 -31.35
N PRO A 98 17.19 -26.34 -31.29
CA PRO A 98 18.18 -26.27 -32.35
C PRO A 98 17.64 -26.90 -33.65
N THR A 99 18.14 -26.40 -34.78
CA THR A 99 17.98 -27.07 -36.07
C THR A 99 18.68 -28.43 -36.04
N ARG A 100 18.42 -29.27 -37.05
CA ARG A 100 19.10 -30.57 -37.21
C ARG A 100 20.63 -30.46 -37.27
N ASP A 101 21.13 -29.31 -37.71
CA ASP A 101 22.57 -29.00 -37.80
C ASP A 101 23.11 -28.29 -36.54
N GLY A 102 22.29 -28.16 -35.48
CA GLY A 102 22.69 -27.58 -34.19
C GLY A 102 22.67 -26.05 -34.13
N LEU A 103 22.11 -25.37 -35.14
CA LEU A 103 22.00 -23.91 -35.17
C LEU A 103 20.71 -23.42 -34.48
N ALA A 104 20.61 -22.14 -34.10
CA ALA A 104 19.35 -21.60 -33.55
C ALA A 104 18.30 -21.29 -34.61
N THR A 105 18.72 -21.05 -35.85
CA THR A 105 17.83 -20.65 -36.95
C THR A 105 18.19 -21.40 -38.22
N ALA A 106 17.18 -21.65 -39.04
CA ALA A 106 17.33 -22.03 -40.44
C ALA A 106 16.96 -20.86 -41.36
N THR A 107 17.33 -20.95 -42.64
CA THR A 107 16.91 -19.98 -43.66
C THR A 107 16.04 -20.67 -44.69
N VAL A 108 14.83 -20.16 -44.90
CA VAL A 108 13.85 -20.68 -45.87
C VAL A 108 13.32 -19.48 -46.67
N ASP A 109 13.48 -19.51 -47.99
CA ASP A 109 13.11 -18.41 -48.91
C ASP A 109 13.61 -17.02 -48.47
N GLY A 110 14.80 -16.96 -47.83
CA GLY A 110 15.38 -15.74 -47.28
C GLY A 110 14.90 -15.37 -45.88
N HIS A 111 13.81 -15.95 -45.40
CA HIS A 111 13.33 -15.77 -44.02
C HIS A 111 14.19 -16.54 -43.02
N ARG A 112 14.46 -15.93 -41.87
CA ARG A 112 15.03 -16.63 -40.71
C ARG A 112 13.92 -17.32 -39.95
N VAL A 113 14.00 -18.65 -39.86
CA VAL A 113 13.02 -19.49 -39.15
C VAL A 113 13.64 -19.99 -37.86
N ARG A 114 12.86 -19.96 -36.77
CA ARG A 114 13.26 -20.42 -35.44
C ARG A 114 12.14 -21.19 -34.76
N VAL A 115 12.52 -22.13 -33.89
CA VAL A 115 11.58 -22.84 -33.02
C VAL A 115 11.99 -22.61 -31.56
N VAL A 116 10.99 -22.28 -30.74
CA VAL A 116 11.14 -22.19 -29.28
C VAL A 116 10.11 -23.06 -28.58
N SER A 117 10.36 -23.46 -27.34
CA SER A 117 9.37 -24.16 -26.52
C SER A 117 8.11 -23.32 -26.34
N HIS A 118 6.95 -23.97 -26.40
CA HIS A 118 5.70 -23.36 -25.96
C HIS A 118 5.68 -23.28 -24.42
N LEU A 119 5.11 -22.20 -23.88
CA LEU A 119 4.89 -22.03 -22.45
C LEU A 119 3.38 -22.14 -22.20
N PRO A 120 2.92 -22.93 -21.21
CA PRO A 120 1.50 -23.14 -20.98
C PRO A 120 0.86 -21.89 -20.37
N GLY A 121 -0.45 -21.74 -20.55
CA GLY A 121 -1.25 -20.72 -19.87
C GLY A 121 -1.92 -19.73 -20.81
N VAL A 122 -2.59 -18.76 -20.21
CA VAL A 122 -3.26 -17.64 -20.87
C VAL A 122 -2.62 -16.32 -20.44
N PRO A 123 -2.74 -15.23 -21.22
CA PRO A 123 -2.18 -13.95 -20.81
C PRO A 123 -2.73 -13.46 -19.47
N LEU A 124 -1.87 -12.87 -18.64
CA LEU A 124 -2.20 -12.33 -17.32
C LEU A 124 -3.33 -11.27 -17.38
N ALA A 125 -3.46 -10.55 -18.51
CA ALA A 125 -4.55 -9.63 -18.79
C ALA A 125 -5.95 -10.29 -18.76
N THR A 126 -6.03 -11.61 -18.95
CA THR A 126 -7.30 -12.35 -19.08
C THR A 126 -7.75 -13.04 -17.79
N VAL A 127 -6.96 -12.95 -16.72
CA VAL A 127 -7.27 -13.59 -15.43
C VAL A 127 -7.41 -12.56 -14.31
N PRO A 128 -8.22 -12.84 -13.27
CA PRO A 128 -8.28 -11.99 -12.09
C PRO A 128 -6.91 -11.87 -11.41
N ARG A 129 -6.56 -10.66 -10.97
CA ARG A 129 -5.34 -10.43 -10.19
C ARG A 129 -5.54 -10.94 -8.76
N THR A 130 -4.56 -11.67 -8.26
CA THR A 130 -4.53 -12.20 -6.89
C THR A 130 -3.24 -11.80 -6.18
N PRO A 131 -3.23 -11.73 -4.84
CA PRO A 131 -2.02 -11.48 -4.07
C PRO A 131 -0.85 -12.40 -4.44
N GLU A 132 -1.17 -13.67 -4.71
CA GLU A 132 -0.20 -14.68 -5.10
C GLU A 132 0.40 -14.33 -6.46
N LEU A 133 -0.42 -14.05 -7.48
CA LEU A 133 0.07 -13.71 -8.82
C LEU A 133 0.94 -12.44 -8.83
N GLU A 134 0.61 -11.44 -8.03
CA GLU A 134 1.40 -10.21 -7.88
C GLU A 134 2.82 -10.51 -7.35
N HIS A 135 2.90 -11.36 -6.31
CA HIS A 135 4.18 -11.79 -5.74
C HIS A 135 4.96 -12.68 -6.72
N GLU A 136 4.29 -13.61 -7.41
CA GLU A 136 4.92 -14.48 -8.41
C GLU A 136 5.46 -13.71 -9.62
N LEU A 137 4.74 -12.69 -10.09
CA LEU A 137 5.21 -11.79 -11.13
C LEU A 137 6.48 -11.06 -10.67
N GLY A 138 6.49 -10.59 -9.43
CA GLY A 138 7.69 -10.06 -8.78
C GLY A 138 8.86 -11.04 -8.84
N ARG A 139 8.64 -12.30 -8.41
CA ARG A 139 9.67 -13.35 -8.44
C ARG A 139 10.20 -13.65 -9.84
N LEU A 140 9.31 -13.75 -10.82
CA LEU A 140 9.68 -13.96 -12.23
C LEU A 140 10.61 -12.85 -12.72
N MET A 141 10.23 -11.60 -12.51
CA MET A 141 10.98 -10.44 -13.02
C MET A 141 12.28 -10.19 -12.24
N GLY A 142 12.29 -10.45 -10.93
CA GLY A 142 13.51 -10.43 -10.12
C GLY A 142 14.53 -11.49 -10.58
N ALA A 143 14.06 -12.71 -10.84
CA ALA A 143 14.90 -13.80 -11.37
C ALA A 143 15.42 -13.49 -12.77
N LEU A 144 14.59 -12.90 -13.64
CA LEU A 144 14.99 -12.45 -14.98
C LEU A 144 16.10 -11.39 -14.88
N SER A 145 15.88 -10.33 -14.09
CA SER A 145 16.83 -9.24 -13.89
C SER A 145 18.15 -9.74 -13.32
N SER A 146 18.12 -10.68 -12.37
CA SER A 146 19.32 -11.34 -11.85
C SER A 146 20.00 -12.20 -12.91
N GLY A 147 19.24 -12.94 -13.72
CA GLY A 147 19.76 -13.80 -14.79
C GLY A 147 20.44 -13.00 -15.92
N LEU A 148 20.00 -11.78 -16.18
CA LEU A 148 20.59 -10.90 -17.21
C LEU A 148 21.86 -10.16 -16.75
N ARG A 149 22.26 -10.28 -15.48
CA ARG A 149 23.49 -9.64 -14.99
C ARG A 149 24.71 -10.10 -15.77
N GLY A 150 25.49 -9.14 -16.25
CA GLY A 150 26.71 -9.38 -17.02
C GLY A 150 26.46 -9.84 -18.47
N PHE A 151 25.21 -10.02 -18.90
CA PHE A 151 24.90 -10.25 -20.31
C PHE A 151 25.08 -8.94 -21.10
N GLY A 152 25.66 -9.06 -22.30
CA GLY A 152 25.89 -7.92 -23.19
C GLY A 152 25.85 -8.36 -24.64
N HIS A 153 25.31 -7.50 -25.50
CA HIS A 153 25.22 -7.75 -26.93
C HIS A 153 25.18 -6.41 -27.68
N PRO A 154 25.95 -6.22 -28.77
CA PRO A 154 26.02 -4.92 -29.46
C PRO A 154 24.66 -4.40 -29.94
N ALA A 155 23.80 -5.29 -30.44
CA ALA A 155 22.46 -4.90 -30.92
C ALA A 155 21.48 -4.52 -29.80
N ALA A 156 21.86 -4.67 -28.52
CA ALA A 156 21.06 -4.13 -27.42
C ALA A 156 21.10 -2.59 -27.36
N HIS A 157 22.12 -1.95 -27.95
CA HIS A 157 22.18 -0.50 -28.04
C HIS A 157 21.35 -0.01 -29.24
N ARG A 158 20.10 0.37 -28.99
CA ARG A 158 19.12 0.76 -30.01
C ARG A 158 18.79 2.26 -29.92
N PRO A 159 19.63 3.15 -30.47
CA PRO A 159 19.42 4.60 -30.36
C PRO A 159 18.11 5.01 -31.04
N GLY A 160 17.29 5.79 -30.33
CA GLY A 160 15.98 6.21 -30.82
C GLY A 160 14.92 5.10 -30.81
N PHE A 161 15.18 3.98 -30.14
CA PHE A 161 14.17 2.97 -29.91
C PHE A 161 13.03 3.52 -29.07
N LEU A 162 11.82 3.47 -29.64
CA LEU A 162 10.69 4.23 -29.13
C LEU A 162 10.29 3.87 -27.70
N TRP A 163 10.44 2.60 -27.34
CA TRP A 163 10.06 2.06 -26.03
C TRP A 163 11.19 2.11 -25.01
N ASN A 164 12.33 2.73 -25.33
CA ASN A 164 13.40 2.91 -24.37
C ASN A 164 13.00 3.93 -23.29
N LEU A 165 12.78 3.46 -22.07
CA LEU A 165 12.37 4.30 -20.95
C LEU A 165 13.44 5.34 -20.52
N ASP A 166 14.72 5.11 -20.82
CA ASP A 166 15.78 6.12 -20.62
C ASP A 166 15.50 7.38 -21.48
N ASP A 167 14.81 7.21 -22.61
CA ASP A 167 14.49 8.25 -23.58
C ASP A 167 13.03 8.72 -23.48
N ALA A 168 12.36 8.53 -22.34
CA ALA A 168 10.92 8.81 -22.17
C ALA A 168 10.46 10.20 -22.63
N GLN A 169 11.35 11.20 -22.59
CA GLN A 169 11.03 12.56 -23.04
C GLN A 169 10.79 12.67 -24.56
N ALA A 170 11.20 11.68 -25.34
CA ALA A 170 11.06 11.67 -26.80
C ALA A 170 9.60 11.67 -27.27
N VAL A 171 8.65 11.23 -26.43
CA VAL A 171 7.22 11.19 -26.78
C VAL A 171 6.51 12.54 -26.61
N ARG A 172 7.17 13.57 -26.05
CA ARG A 172 6.56 14.90 -25.81
C ARG A 172 5.83 15.51 -27.01
N PRO A 173 6.35 15.43 -28.25
CA PRO A 173 5.66 15.97 -29.43
C PRO A 173 4.25 15.38 -29.66
N TRP A 174 3.98 14.19 -29.12
CA TRP A 174 2.72 13.46 -29.33
C TRP A 174 1.66 13.73 -28.27
N LEU A 175 1.96 14.54 -27.25
CA LEU A 175 0.95 14.97 -26.27
C LEU A 175 -0.21 15.72 -26.94
N ALA A 176 0.06 16.38 -28.06
CA ALA A 176 -0.95 17.06 -28.87
C ALA A 176 -2.02 16.09 -29.44
N ASP A 177 -1.69 14.80 -29.55
CA ASP A 177 -2.58 13.78 -30.10
C ASP A 177 -3.49 13.14 -29.03
N ILE A 178 -3.25 13.43 -27.75
CA ILE A 178 -4.14 13.05 -26.66
C ILE A 178 -5.35 13.99 -26.69
N ALA A 179 -6.54 13.46 -26.95
CA ALA A 179 -7.75 14.25 -27.21
C ALA A 179 -8.26 14.98 -25.95
N ASP A 180 -8.33 14.29 -24.81
CA ASP A 180 -8.83 14.86 -23.56
C ASP A 180 -7.77 15.75 -22.89
N PRO A 181 -8.07 17.03 -22.57
CA PRO A 181 -7.11 17.93 -21.94
C PRO A 181 -6.68 17.52 -20.53
N THR A 182 -7.54 16.85 -19.77
CA THR A 182 -7.25 16.35 -18.41
C THR A 182 -6.25 15.20 -18.49
N ASP A 183 -6.48 14.27 -19.41
CA ASP A 183 -5.56 13.16 -19.68
C ASP A 183 -4.23 13.66 -20.25
N ARG A 184 -4.26 14.67 -21.13
CA ARG A 184 -3.03 15.31 -21.61
C ARG A 184 -2.23 15.92 -20.46
N ASN A 185 -2.90 16.60 -19.53
CA ASN A 185 -2.23 17.23 -18.39
C ASN A 185 -1.61 16.19 -17.45
N VAL A 186 -2.27 15.07 -17.17
CA VAL A 186 -1.69 14.04 -16.31
C VAL A 186 -0.46 13.38 -16.94
N VAL A 187 -0.49 13.15 -18.26
CA VAL A 187 0.66 12.64 -19.03
C VAL A 187 1.81 13.64 -19.01
N GLU A 188 1.54 14.93 -19.22
CA GLU A 188 2.53 15.99 -19.15
C GLU A 188 3.19 16.06 -17.76
N ARG A 189 2.39 16.04 -16.69
CA ARG A 189 2.90 16.04 -15.30
C ARG A 189 3.80 14.85 -15.00
N ALA A 190 3.47 13.65 -15.50
CA ALA A 190 4.33 12.48 -15.35
C ALA A 190 5.68 12.65 -16.06
N LEU A 191 5.69 13.20 -17.28
CA LEU A 191 6.92 13.49 -18.02
C LEU A 191 7.74 14.62 -17.40
N ASP A 192 7.09 15.61 -16.77
CA ASP A 192 7.76 16.67 -16.02
C ASP A 192 8.42 16.12 -14.75
N ARG A 193 7.74 15.26 -13.99
CA ARG A 193 8.34 14.53 -12.86
C ARG A 193 9.55 13.70 -13.29
N HIS A 194 9.45 12.99 -14.41
CA HIS A 194 10.59 12.28 -14.98
C HIS A 194 11.77 13.22 -15.27
N ALA A 195 11.52 14.37 -15.91
CA ALA A 195 12.56 15.35 -16.23
C ALA A 195 13.23 15.93 -14.97
N GLN A 196 12.47 16.14 -13.90
CA GLN A 196 12.93 16.76 -12.66
C GLN A 196 13.60 15.77 -11.69
N ARG A 197 13.15 14.51 -11.64
CA ARG A 197 13.55 13.53 -10.62
C ARG A 197 14.43 12.40 -11.16
N VAL A 198 14.19 11.97 -12.41
CA VAL A 198 14.89 10.83 -13.03
C VAL A 198 16.15 11.30 -13.76
N LEU A 199 16.01 12.25 -14.70
CA LEU A 199 17.14 12.70 -15.54
C LEU A 199 18.38 13.14 -14.75
N PRO A 200 18.27 13.87 -13.62
CA PRO A 200 19.46 14.30 -12.86
C PRO A 200 20.31 13.15 -12.28
N VAL A 201 19.73 11.95 -12.16
CA VAL A 201 20.42 10.78 -11.58
C VAL A 201 20.55 9.60 -12.55
N LEU A 202 19.92 9.66 -13.72
CA LEU A 202 19.85 8.58 -14.71
C LEU A 202 21.23 7.98 -15.05
N ASP A 203 22.27 8.81 -15.19
CA ASP A 203 23.63 8.37 -15.54
C ASP A 203 24.37 7.64 -14.40
N ARG A 204 23.85 7.73 -13.17
CA ARG A 204 24.41 7.04 -11.99
C ARG A 204 23.69 5.73 -11.69
N LEU A 205 22.51 5.51 -12.29
CA LEU A 205 21.74 4.29 -12.08
C LEU A 205 22.44 3.09 -12.74
N PRO A 206 22.43 1.92 -12.10
CA PRO A 206 22.92 0.68 -12.72
C PRO A 206 22.22 0.41 -14.06
N ALA A 207 22.97 -0.10 -15.04
CA ALA A 207 22.46 -0.41 -16.37
C ALA A 207 22.79 -1.85 -16.78
N GLN A 208 21.92 -2.46 -17.57
CA GLN A 208 22.10 -3.81 -18.14
C GLN A 208 21.25 -3.98 -19.39
N VAL A 209 21.35 -5.14 -20.05
CA VAL A 209 20.37 -5.55 -21.06
C VAL A 209 19.09 -5.96 -20.34
N LEU A 210 17.95 -5.50 -20.85
CA LEU A 210 16.63 -5.63 -20.26
C LEU A 210 15.68 -6.34 -21.23
N HIS A 211 14.61 -6.93 -20.71
CA HIS A 211 13.48 -7.42 -21.52
C HIS A 211 12.60 -6.26 -21.99
N GLN A 212 12.28 -5.31 -21.10
CA GLN A 212 11.61 -4.02 -21.41
C GLN A 212 10.17 -4.07 -21.93
N ASP A 213 9.53 -5.24 -21.94
CA ASP A 213 8.13 -5.37 -22.39
C ASP A 213 7.32 -6.41 -21.62
N ALA A 214 7.54 -6.52 -20.31
CA ALA A 214 6.78 -7.40 -19.42
C ALA A 214 5.38 -6.84 -19.12
N ASN A 215 4.62 -6.57 -20.18
CA ASN A 215 3.21 -6.21 -20.11
C ASN A 215 2.34 -7.44 -19.80
N ASP A 216 1.08 -7.21 -19.44
CA ASP A 216 0.17 -8.25 -19.01
C ASP A 216 -0.34 -9.18 -20.13
N PHE A 217 -0.02 -8.89 -21.39
CA PHE A 217 -0.20 -9.82 -22.50
C PHE A 217 0.99 -10.77 -22.70
N ASN A 218 2.19 -10.34 -22.29
CA ASN A 218 3.43 -11.11 -22.41
C ASN A 218 3.75 -11.99 -21.19
N VAL A 219 3.03 -11.82 -20.10
CA VAL A 219 3.09 -12.72 -18.93
C VAL A 219 1.98 -13.75 -19.03
N LEU A 220 2.33 -15.03 -18.90
CA LEU A 220 1.38 -16.14 -18.96
C LEU A 220 1.05 -16.67 -17.56
N VAL A 221 -0.19 -17.13 -17.40
CA VAL A 221 -0.72 -17.74 -16.19
C VAL A 221 -1.34 -19.10 -16.52
N ALA A 222 -0.92 -20.14 -15.79
CA ALA A 222 -1.49 -21.49 -15.86
C ALA A 222 -1.83 -21.96 -14.45
N ASP A 223 -3.02 -22.56 -14.27
CA ASP A 223 -3.48 -23.10 -12.99
C ASP A 223 -3.41 -22.12 -11.82
N GLY A 224 -3.58 -20.82 -12.10
CA GLY A 224 -3.52 -19.76 -11.08
C GLY A 224 -2.10 -19.31 -10.70
N HIS A 225 -1.08 -19.77 -11.43
CA HIS A 225 0.33 -19.43 -11.21
C HIS A 225 0.96 -18.78 -12.44
N VAL A 226 1.92 -17.88 -12.23
CA VAL A 226 2.73 -17.32 -13.32
C VAL A 226 3.55 -18.45 -13.96
N SER A 227 3.28 -18.70 -15.24
CA SER A 227 3.78 -19.87 -15.97
C SER A 227 4.77 -19.52 -17.08
N GLY A 228 4.91 -18.24 -17.44
CA GLY A 228 5.82 -17.84 -18.51
C GLY A 228 5.98 -16.34 -18.71
N LEU A 229 7.14 -15.95 -19.24
CA LEU A 229 7.35 -14.65 -19.89
C LEU A 229 7.71 -14.89 -21.35
N ILE A 230 6.97 -14.28 -22.27
CA ILE A 230 7.21 -14.36 -23.70
C ILE A 230 7.69 -13.01 -24.27
N ASP A 231 7.90 -13.02 -25.58
CA ASP A 231 8.29 -11.88 -26.40
C ASP A 231 9.52 -11.07 -25.96
N PHE A 232 10.68 -11.45 -26.48
CA PHE A 232 11.97 -10.79 -26.19
C PHE A 232 12.40 -9.85 -27.34
N GLY A 233 11.47 -9.40 -28.20
CA GLY A 233 11.78 -8.56 -29.36
C GLY A 233 12.18 -7.12 -29.01
N ASP A 234 11.72 -6.63 -27.86
CA ASP A 234 11.96 -5.26 -27.39
C ASP A 234 13.15 -5.14 -26.45
N ALA A 235 13.93 -6.21 -26.33
CA ALA A 235 15.15 -6.21 -25.53
C ALA A 235 16.08 -5.06 -25.94
N THR A 236 16.56 -4.33 -24.95
CA THR A 236 17.44 -3.16 -25.15
C THR A 236 18.32 -2.96 -23.93
N PHE A 237 19.43 -2.24 -24.09
CA PHE A 237 20.28 -1.80 -23.00
C PHE A 237 19.72 -0.52 -22.38
N GLY A 238 19.52 -0.51 -21.06
CA GLY A 238 18.96 0.65 -20.33
C GLY A 238 19.19 0.55 -18.83
N ARG A 239 18.60 1.47 -18.06
CA ARG A 239 18.74 1.45 -16.59
C ARG A 239 17.97 0.27 -15.99
N ARG A 240 18.61 -0.49 -15.09
CA ARG A 240 18.05 -1.71 -14.50
C ARG A 240 16.70 -1.47 -13.83
N ALA A 241 16.53 -0.32 -13.18
CA ALA A 241 15.25 0.10 -12.61
C ALA A 241 14.07 0.08 -13.60
N ASN A 242 14.33 0.26 -14.91
CA ASN A 242 13.30 0.23 -15.94
C ASN A 242 12.64 -1.15 -16.04
N GLU A 243 13.37 -2.25 -15.82
CA GLU A 243 12.80 -3.60 -15.85
C GLU A 243 11.71 -3.78 -14.77
N ALA A 244 11.99 -3.29 -13.55
CA ALA A 244 11.03 -3.28 -12.47
C ALA A 244 9.88 -2.30 -12.77
N ALA A 245 10.19 -1.11 -13.29
CA ALA A 245 9.18 -0.09 -13.58
C ALA A 245 8.19 -0.52 -14.66
N VAL A 246 8.66 -1.16 -15.74
CA VAL A 246 7.79 -1.66 -16.82
C VAL A 246 6.87 -2.74 -16.28
N ALA A 247 7.40 -3.79 -15.64
CA ALA A 247 6.57 -4.86 -15.09
C ALA A 247 5.56 -4.34 -14.05
N LEU A 248 6.01 -3.44 -13.16
CA LEU A 248 5.15 -2.87 -12.13
C LEU A 248 4.05 -1.97 -12.73
N ALA A 249 4.31 -1.25 -13.82
CA ALA A 249 3.29 -0.44 -14.49
C ALA A 249 2.08 -1.27 -14.95
N TYR A 250 2.30 -2.47 -15.46
CA TYR A 250 1.21 -3.37 -15.88
C TYR A 250 0.66 -4.21 -14.73
N ALA A 251 1.47 -4.49 -13.69
CA ALA A 251 1.01 -5.16 -12.48
C ALA A 251 -0.02 -4.33 -11.69
N LEU A 252 0.06 -2.99 -11.78
CA LEU A 252 -0.79 -2.05 -11.04
C LEU A 252 -2.06 -1.62 -11.79
N LEU A 253 -2.30 -2.11 -13.01
CA LEU A 253 -3.51 -1.75 -13.76
C LEU A 253 -4.77 -2.29 -13.08
N ASP A 254 -5.71 -1.39 -12.80
CA ASP A 254 -7.03 -1.68 -12.21
C ASP A 254 -7.02 -2.50 -10.91
N VAL A 255 -5.92 -2.48 -10.16
CA VAL A 255 -5.86 -3.09 -8.82
C VAL A 255 -6.54 -2.19 -7.78
N PRO A 256 -7.17 -2.74 -6.72
CA PRO A 256 -7.83 -1.92 -5.71
C PRO A 256 -6.84 -1.07 -4.91
N ASP A 257 -5.65 -1.60 -4.57
CA ASP A 257 -4.66 -0.91 -3.73
C ASP A 257 -3.26 -0.99 -4.37
N VAL A 258 -2.82 0.12 -4.96
CA VAL A 258 -1.52 0.18 -5.64
C VAL A 258 -0.34 -0.03 -4.68
N VAL A 259 -0.47 0.38 -3.42
CA VAL A 259 0.59 0.26 -2.42
C VAL A 259 0.74 -1.21 -2.04
N ALA A 260 -0.35 -1.89 -1.69
CA ALA A 260 -0.29 -3.30 -1.33
C ALA A 260 0.21 -4.20 -2.48
N THR A 261 -0.26 -3.96 -3.71
CA THR A 261 0.22 -4.70 -4.89
C THR A 261 1.71 -4.44 -5.15
N SER A 262 2.16 -3.18 -5.05
CA SER A 262 3.58 -2.83 -5.23
C SER A 262 4.47 -3.53 -4.23
N ARG A 263 4.04 -3.63 -2.96
CA ARG A 263 4.78 -4.34 -1.90
C ARG A 263 4.93 -5.82 -2.21
N ARG A 264 3.87 -6.48 -2.67
CA ARG A 264 3.91 -7.90 -3.05
C ARG A 264 4.83 -8.14 -4.24
N PHE A 265 4.72 -7.32 -5.28
CA PHE A 265 5.62 -7.39 -6.44
C PHE A 265 7.09 -7.20 -6.04
N LEU A 266 7.41 -6.14 -5.28
CA LEU A 266 8.79 -5.86 -4.86
C LEU A 266 9.33 -6.90 -3.87
N GLY A 267 8.47 -7.45 -3.00
CA GLY A 267 8.82 -8.57 -2.14
C GLY A 267 9.24 -9.80 -2.93
N GLY A 268 8.46 -10.17 -3.96
CA GLY A 268 8.81 -11.25 -4.88
C GLY A 268 10.09 -10.97 -5.67
N TRP A 269 10.28 -9.73 -6.14
CA TRP A 269 11.47 -9.31 -6.86
C TRP A 269 12.75 -9.56 -6.05
N VAL A 270 12.76 -9.13 -4.78
CA VAL A 270 13.92 -9.30 -3.89
C VAL A 270 14.10 -10.77 -3.50
N GLU A 271 13.02 -11.51 -3.23
CA GLU A 271 13.07 -12.95 -2.92
C GLU A 271 13.80 -13.74 -4.02
N ALA A 272 13.57 -13.37 -5.28
CA ALA A 272 14.19 -14.01 -6.44
C ALA A 272 15.61 -13.50 -6.76
N GLY A 273 16.20 -12.70 -5.88
CA GLY A 273 17.56 -12.17 -6.03
C GLY A 273 17.64 -10.91 -6.90
N GLY A 274 16.52 -10.30 -7.25
CA GLY A 274 16.47 -9.00 -7.90
C GLY A 274 17.02 -7.90 -6.99
N GLU A 275 17.80 -6.98 -7.56
CA GLU A 275 18.45 -5.90 -6.81
C GLU A 275 17.91 -4.54 -7.26
N LEU A 276 17.61 -3.66 -6.30
CA LEU A 276 17.28 -2.26 -6.52
C LEU A 276 18.00 -1.43 -5.46
N HIS A 277 18.86 -0.51 -5.89
CA HIS A 277 19.63 0.36 -5.00
C HIS A 277 18.81 1.58 -4.57
N ALA A 278 19.29 2.31 -3.56
CA ALA A 278 18.60 3.48 -3.02
C ALA A 278 18.22 4.52 -4.08
N ASP A 279 19.12 4.83 -5.02
CA ASP A 279 18.83 5.76 -6.11
C ASP A 279 17.83 5.21 -7.15
N GLU A 280 17.80 3.89 -7.37
CA GLU A 280 16.81 3.25 -8.24
C GLU A 280 15.42 3.28 -7.59
N LEU A 281 15.32 2.98 -6.29
CA LEU A 281 14.06 3.02 -5.53
C LEU A 281 13.47 4.44 -5.47
N ARG A 282 14.32 5.47 -5.37
CA ARG A 282 13.90 6.88 -5.33
C ARG A 282 13.16 7.34 -6.57
N VAL A 283 13.42 6.71 -7.72
CA VAL A 283 12.85 7.09 -9.01
C VAL A 283 11.93 6.02 -9.60
N LEU A 284 11.74 4.89 -8.92
CA LEU A 284 11.01 3.73 -9.44
C LEU A 284 9.59 4.11 -9.88
N PHE A 285 8.83 4.80 -9.03
CA PHE A 285 7.45 5.17 -9.36
C PHE A 285 7.36 6.33 -10.37
N ASP A 286 8.38 7.18 -10.45
CA ASP A 286 8.50 8.17 -11.53
C ASP A 286 8.72 7.48 -12.89
N LEU A 287 9.52 6.40 -12.92
CA LEU A 287 9.71 5.54 -14.10
C LEU A 287 8.44 4.75 -14.46
N VAL A 288 7.69 4.25 -13.48
CA VAL A 288 6.37 3.61 -13.70
C VAL A 288 5.42 4.59 -14.37
N ALA A 289 5.30 5.80 -13.82
CA ALA A 289 4.46 6.84 -14.39
C ALA A 289 4.92 7.25 -15.79
N ALA A 290 6.24 7.35 -16.03
CA ALA A 290 6.80 7.64 -17.34
C ALA A 290 6.49 6.53 -18.37
N ARG A 291 6.53 5.25 -17.99
CA ARG A 291 6.16 4.13 -18.88
C ARG A 291 4.68 4.20 -19.29
N LEU A 292 3.78 4.50 -18.34
CA LEU A 292 2.36 4.68 -18.65
C LEU A 292 2.12 5.89 -19.56
N ALA A 293 2.79 7.02 -19.28
CA ALA A 293 2.75 8.21 -20.10
C ALA A 293 3.24 7.96 -21.54
N MET A 294 4.34 7.22 -21.70
CA MET A 294 4.83 6.77 -23.01
C MET A 294 3.80 5.91 -23.72
N SER A 295 3.24 4.91 -23.04
CA SER A 295 2.21 4.02 -23.61
C SER A 295 1.03 4.81 -24.15
N VAL A 296 0.51 5.78 -23.38
CA VAL A 296 -0.63 6.63 -23.78
C VAL A 296 -0.28 7.58 -24.93
N ALA A 297 0.90 8.21 -24.89
CA ALA A 297 1.34 9.13 -25.95
C ALA A 297 1.58 8.37 -27.28
N ILE A 298 2.25 7.21 -27.21
CA ILE A 298 2.50 6.35 -28.38
C ILE A 298 1.18 5.83 -28.96
N SER A 299 0.29 5.30 -28.11
CA SER A 299 -1.00 4.78 -28.58
C SER A 299 -1.85 5.86 -29.23
N SER A 300 -1.89 7.07 -28.65
CA SER A 300 -2.67 8.20 -29.19
C SER A 300 -2.15 8.64 -30.56
N HIS A 301 -0.82 8.73 -30.71
CA HIS A 301 -0.19 9.07 -31.98
C HIS A 301 -0.48 8.00 -33.04
N ARG A 302 -0.27 6.71 -32.73
CA ARG A 302 -0.49 5.61 -33.67
C ARG A 302 -1.96 5.43 -34.02
N ALA A 303 -2.90 5.63 -33.08
CA ALA A 303 -4.34 5.55 -33.36
C ALA A 303 -4.80 6.64 -34.34
N ARG A 304 -4.14 7.80 -34.37
CA ARG A 304 -4.39 8.84 -35.38
C ARG A 304 -3.92 8.40 -36.77
N GLU A 305 -2.79 7.70 -36.85
CA GLU A 305 -2.22 7.21 -38.12
C GLU A 305 -2.94 5.95 -38.65
N PHE A 306 -3.42 5.09 -37.74
CA PHE A 306 -4.05 3.80 -38.02
C PHE A 306 -5.37 3.66 -37.24
N PRO A 307 -6.44 4.40 -37.61
CA PRO A 307 -7.67 4.49 -36.83
C PRO A 307 -8.44 3.18 -36.72
N ASP A 308 -8.23 2.24 -37.65
CA ASP A 308 -8.92 0.96 -37.69
C ASP A 308 -8.26 -0.14 -36.82
N ASN A 309 -7.14 0.16 -36.15
CA ASN A 309 -6.41 -0.80 -35.33
C ASN A 309 -6.71 -0.63 -33.83
N GLU A 310 -7.79 -1.28 -33.37
CA GLU A 310 -8.26 -1.23 -31.97
C GLU A 310 -7.23 -1.77 -30.96
N TYR A 311 -6.29 -2.64 -31.39
CA TYR A 311 -5.24 -3.16 -30.52
C TYR A 311 -4.35 -2.05 -29.94
N LEU A 312 -4.17 -0.94 -30.66
CA LEU A 312 -3.30 0.16 -30.27
C LEU A 312 -3.76 0.85 -28.98
N THR A 313 -5.04 0.78 -28.61
CA THR A 313 -5.62 1.52 -27.48
C THR A 313 -6.05 0.61 -26.31
N VAL A 314 -5.83 -0.71 -26.41
CA VAL A 314 -6.27 -1.71 -25.41
C VAL A 314 -5.86 -1.34 -23.98
N SER A 315 -4.61 -0.93 -23.77
CA SER A 315 -4.10 -0.59 -22.44
C SER A 315 -4.29 0.89 -22.06
N GLN A 316 -4.82 1.74 -22.94
CA GLN A 316 -4.82 3.19 -22.75
C GLN A 316 -5.71 3.63 -21.58
N ALA A 317 -6.95 3.13 -21.52
CA ALA A 317 -7.89 3.53 -20.47
C ALA A 317 -7.47 3.06 -19.06
N PRO A 318 -7.03 1.79 -18.86
CA PRO A 318 -6.43 1.37 -17.59
C PRO A 318 -5.17 2.18 -17.24
N ALA A 319 -4.30 2.46 -18.21
CA ALA A 319 -3.07 3.23 -17.98
C ALA A 319 -3.38 4.65 -17.51
N LEU A 320 -4.36 5.34 -18.10
CA LEU A 320 -4.79 6.66 -17.68
C LEU A 320 -5.35 6.66 -16.25
N ARG A 321 -6.23 5.70 -15.91
CA ARG A 321 -6.76 5.57 -14.54
C ARG A 321 -5.65 5.41 -13.50
N LEU A 322 -4.68 4.54 -13.77
CA LEU A 322 -3.53 4.36 -12.89
C LEU A 322 -2.65 5.61 -12.84
N LEU A 323 -2.42 6.26 -13.97
CA LEU A 323 -1.58 7.47 -14.04
C LEU A 323 -2.18 8.62 -13.21
N HIS A 324 -3.50 8.80 -13.24
CA HIS A 324 -4.21 9.76 -12.38
C HIS A 324 -3.97 9.46 -10.89
N ARG A 325 -4.05 8.19 -10.47
CA ARG A 325 -3.77 7.77 -9.09
C ARG A 325 -2.31 8.04 -8.69
N LEU A 326 -1.36 7.65 -9.53
CA LEU A 326 0.08 7.84 -9.28
C LEU A 326 0.47 9.32 -9.22
N VAL A 327 -0.10 10.16 -10.09
CA VAL A 327 0.18 11.60 -10.11
C VAL A 327 -0.47 12.32 -8.93
N ALA A 328 -1.59 11.82 -8.41
CA ALA A 328 -2.24 12.35 -7.21
C ALA A 328 -1.47 12.04 -5.91
N MET A 329 -0.69 10.96 -5.85
CA MET A 329 0.16 10.64 -4.69
C MET A 329 1.46 11.44 -4.68
N ARG A 330 1.96 11.74 -3.46
CA ARG A 330 3.28 12.35 -3.25
C ARG A 330 4.38 11.36 -3.68
N PRO A 331 5.31 11.73 -4.58
CA PRO A 331 6.37 10.83 -5.05
C PRO A 331 7.23 10.25 -3.92
N ASP A 332 7.52 11.04 -2.89
CA ASP A 332 8.37 10.59 -1.79
C ASP A 332 7.67 9.56 -0.90
N PHE A 333 6.35 9.61 -0.76
CA PHE A 333 5.58 8.55 -0.11
C PHE A 333 5.74 7.21 -0.84
N LEU A 334 5.61 7.22 -2.17
CA LEU A 334 5.79 6.02 -3.00
C LEU A 334 7.23 5.49 -2.96
N HIS A 335 8.22 6.39 -2.91
CA HIS A 335 9.61 6.03 -2.65
C HIS A 335 9.79 5.33 -1.30
N PHE A 336 9.19 5.84 -0.22
CA PHE A 336 9.26 5.22 1.10
C PHE A 336 8.56 3.85 1.14
N VAL A 337 7.44 3.71 0.44
CA VAL A 337 6.77 2.42 0.21
C VAL A 337 7.71 1.43 -0.50
N ALA A 338 8.39 1.86 -1.56
CA ALA A 338 9.33 1.01 -2.30
C ALA A 338 10.48 0.53 -1.42
N ARG A 339 11.03 1.43 -0.58
CA ARG A 339 12.10 1.10 0.38
C ARG A 339 11.66 0.08 1.43
N ASP A 340 10.52 0.31 2.05
CA ASP A 340 9.96 -0.61 3.06
C ASP A 340 9.66 -1.98 2.44
N ALA A 341 9.15 -2.01 1.20
CA ALA A 341 8.86 -3.25 0.48
C ALA A 341 10.09 -4.13 0.21
N VAL A 342 11.27 -3.53 0.05
CA VAL A 342 12.54 -4.25 -0.15
C VAL A 342 13.32 -4.47 1.16
N GLY A 343 12.72 -4.16 2.31
CA GLY A 343 13.33 -4.37 3.63
C GLY A 343 14.33 -3.30 4.06
N LEU A 344 14.33 -2.12 3.44
CA LEU A 344 15.09 -0.95 3.89
C LEU A 344 14.22 -0.07 4.79
N SER A 345 14.85 0.76 5.64
CA SER A 345 14.15 1.85 6.34
C SER A 345 13.40 2.70 5.30
N ALA A 346 12.08 2.86 5.48
CA ALA A 346 11.19 3.56 4.59
C ALA A 346 11.70 4.99 4.37
N VAL A 347 11.95 5.72 5.47
CA VAL A 347 12.60 7.03 5.44
C VAL A 347 14.10 6.86 5.73
N PRO A 348 15.02 7.24 4.82
CA PRO A 348 16.45 6.99 4.99
C PRO A 348 17.06 7.53 6.28
N GLN A 349 16.63 8.72 6.72
CA GLN A 349 17.16 9.42 7.88
C GLN A 349 16.43 9.12 9.20
N HIS A 350 15.35 8.30 9.17
CA HIS A 350 14.49 8.08 10.34
C HIS A 350 15.26 7.58 11.56
N ASP A 351 16.00 6.48 11.43
CA ASP A 351 16.68 5.86 12.57
C ASP A 351 17.69 6.81 13.23
N ALA A 352 18.43 7.58 12.42
CA ALA A 352 19.41 8.55 12.91
C ALA A 352 18.73 9.73 13.64
N ILE A 353 17.60 10.22 13.14
CA ILE A 353 16.81 11.27 13.81
C ILE A 353 16.24 10.73 15.13
N VAL A 354 15.65 9.53 15.14
CA VAL A 354 15.09 8.93 16.36
C VAL A 354 16.18 8.67 17.40
N GLU A 355 17.37 8.23 17.00
CA GLU A 355 18.52 8.08 17.89
C GLU A 355 18.95 9.43 18.49
N TRP A 356 19.04 10.48 17.67
CA TRP A 356 19.35 11.83 18.16
C TRP A 356 18.28 12.34 19.13
N LEU A 357 17.00 12.15 18.79
CA LEU A 357 15.87 12.52 19.63
C LEU A 357 15.90 11.79 20.97
N ARG A 358 16.45 10.58 21.07
CA ARG A 358 16.63 9.86 22.35
C ARG A 358 17.91 10.25 23.10
N SER A 359 18.84 10.90 22.42
CA SER A 359 20.15 11.23 22.99
C SER A 359 20.09 12.38 24.02
N PRO A 360 21.11 12.51 24.88
CA PRO A 360 21.25 13.66 25.80
C PRO A 360 21.44 15.03 25.11
N ALA A 361 21.70 15.04 23.80
CA ALA A 361 21.83 16.27 23.01
C ALA A 361 20.45 16.90 22.73
N CYS A 362 19.39 16.09 22.64
CA CYS A 362 18.03 16.57 22.50
C CYS A 362 17.43 16.92 23.88
N ARG A 363 17.27 18.22 24.14
CA ARG A 363 16.78 18.76 25.43
C ARG A 363 15.51 19.59 25.24
N PRO A 364 14.36 18.94 24.97
CA PRO A 364 13.12 19.65 24.75
C PRO A 364 12.61 20.29 26.05
N VAL A 365 12.05 21.51 25.92
CA VAL A 365 11.22 22.13 26.95
C VAL A 365 9.75 21.74 26.75
N SER A 366 8.90 22.02 27.75
CA SER A 366 7.46 21.75 27.63
C SER A 366 6.84 22.59 26.51
N PRO A 367 5.97 22.03 25.65
CA PRO A 367 5.22 22.80 24.66
C PRO A 367 4.09 23.64 25.28
N LEU A 368 3.79 23.43 26.57
CA LEU A 368 2.73 24.12 27.33
C LEU A 368 3.35 25.05 28.39
N PRO A 369 2.61 26.06 28.91
CA PRO A 369 3.14 27.04 29.87
C PRO A 369 3.41 26.45 31.28
N PHE A 370 3.21 25.14 31.44
CA PHE A 370 3.52 24.37 32.65
C PHE A 370 4.38 23.15 32.28
N ASP A 371 5.10 22.58 33.26
CA ASP A 371 5.94 21.39 33.04
C ASP A 371 5.04 20.16 32.84
N LEU A 372 4.79 19.82 31.57
CA LEU A 372 3.93 18.71 31.16
C LEU A 372 4.33 17.39 31.85
N ARG A 373 5.62 17.18 32.10
CA ARG A 373 6.15 15.96 32.75
C ARG A 373 5.73 15.83 34.21
N ARG A 374 5.47 16.95 34.89
CA ARG A 374 5.11 16.99 36.32
C ARG A 374 3.64 17.30 36.58
N ALA A 375 2.95 17.89 35.62
CA ALA A 375 1.54 18.22 35.76
C ALA A 375 0.68 16.94 35.88
N GLY A 376 -0.42 17.03 36.64
CA GLY A 376 -1.44 15.99 36.64
C GLY A 376 -2.01 15.82 35.23
N ARG A 377 -2.25 14.58 34.82
CA ARG A 377 -2.68 14.23 33.45
C ARG A 377 -3.65 13.07 33.47
N ILE A 378 -4.55 13.03 32.50
CA ILE A 378 -5.35 11.85 32.17
C ILE A 378 -5.13 11.46 30.71
N VAL A 379 -5.41 10.19 30.41
CA VAL A 379 -5.30 9.65 29.06
C VAL A 379 -6.71 9.32 28.61
N VAL A 380 -7.08 9.80 27.43
CA VAL A 380 -8.40 9.57 26.85
C VAL A 380 -8.23 8.68 25.63
N SER A 381 -8.87 7.51 25.65
CA SER A 381 -8.96 6.64 24.47
C SER A 381 -10.01 7.21 23.52
N LEU A 382 -9.60 7.53 22.30
CA LEU A 382 -10.47 8.01 21.22
C LEU A 382 -10.87 6.87 20.27
N ALA A 383 -10.25 5.70 20.40
CA ALA A 383 -10.62 4.49 19.65
C ALA A 383 -11.98 3.90 20.07
N ASP A 384 -12.39 4.10 21.32
CA ASP A 384 -13.54 3.43 21.94
C ASP A 384 -14.84 4.26 21.92
N GLY A 385 -14.85 5.40 21.23
CA GLY A 385 -16.02 6.28 21.18
C GLY A 385 -16.26 6.98 22.51
N ALA A 386 -15.24 7.68 23.02
CA ALA A 386 -15.40 8.57 24.17
C ALA A 386 -16.64 9.47 23.98
N PRO A 387 -17.43 9.75 25.04
CA PRO A 387 -18.70 10.45 24.91
C PRO A 387 -18.56 11.76 24.12
N GLY A 388 -19.13 11.86 22.91
CA GLY A 388 -19.02 13.07 22.08
C GLY A 388 -17.87 13.09 21.09
N MET A 389 -17.33 11.93 20.67
CA MET A 389 -16.32 11.82 19.60
C MET A 389 -16.79 11.04 18.37
N ASP A 390 -18.08 10.73 18.28
CA ASP A 390 -18.68 10.28 17.04
C ASP A 390 -18.65 11.40 16.00
N VAL A 391 -18.55 11.04 14.72
CA VAL A 391 -18.62 12.01 13.62
C VAL A 391 -19.85 12.91 13.76
N GLY A 392 -19.62 14.23 13.82
CA GLY A 392 -20.69 15.22 13.99
C GLY A 392 -21.20 15.40 15.42
N SER A 393 -20.46 14.90 16.41
CA SER A 393 -20.70 15.19 17.82
C SER A 393 -20.56 16.68 18.14
N ASP A 394 -21.20 17.14 19.22
CA ASP A 394 -21.10 18.52 19.70
C ASP A 394 -19.74 18.75 20.40
N PRO A 395 -18.80 19.50 19.80
CA PRO A 395 -17.49 19.72 20.39
C PRO A 395 -17.54 20.46 21.73
N VAL A 396 -18.60 21.25 21.98
CA VAL A 396 -18.79 21.96 23.25
C VAL A 396 -19.16 20.98 24.35
N ALA A 397 -20.08 20.06 24.08
CA ALA A 397 -20.48 19.01 25.02
C ALA A 397 -19.30 18.07 25.32
N TYR A 398 -18.53 17.71 24.30
CA TYR A 398 -17.34 16.87 24.47
C TYR A 398 -16.29 17.55 25.37
N TRP A 399 -15.98 18.81 25.10
CA TRP A 399 -15.03 19.57 25.91
C TRP A 399 -15.51 19.75 27.36
N ALA A 400 -16.81 19.94 27.57
CA ALA A 400 -17.39 20.00 28.91
C ALA A 400 -17.23 18.67 29.67
N TRP A 401 -17.46 17.53 29.02
CA TRP A 401 -17.24 16.21 29.61
C TRP A 401 -15.75 16.00 29.97
N MET A 402 -14.85 16.25 29.03
CA MET A 402 -13.41 16.04 29.22
C MET A 402 -12.86 16.89 30.38
N ARG A 403 -13.27 18.16 30.48
CA ARG A 403 -12.92 19.00 31.62
C ARG A 403 -13.41 18.41 32.95
N GLY A 404 -14.61 17.83 32.97
CA GLY A 404 -15.12 17.14 34.15
C GLY A 404 -14.23 15.97 34.60
N GLU A 405 -13.74 15.17 33.64
CA GLU A 405 -12.79 14.08 33.93
C GLU A 405 -11.43 14.62 34.42
N MET A 406 -10.94 15.69 33.79
CA MET A 406 -9.69 16.35 34.20
C MET A 406 -9.79 16.91 35.62
N ASP A 407 -10.88 17.62 35.93
CA ASP A 407 -11.13 18.18 37.26
C ASP A 407 -11.23 17.09 38.33
N ALA A 408 -11.93 15.99 38.03
CA ALA A 408 -12.07 14.85 38.94
C ALA A 408 -10.72 14.18 39.26
N ALA A 409 -9.80 14.16 38.30
CA ALA A 409 -8.46 13.61 38.45
C ALA A 409 -7.41 14.64 38.94
N GLY A 410 -7.77 15.92 39.06
CA GLY A 410 -6.81 16.99 39.33
C GLY A 410 -5.76 17.15 38.21
N ALA A 411 -6.15 16.88 36.97
CA ALA A 411 -5.29 16.93 35.80
C ALA A 411 -5.33 18.31 35.12
N ALA A 412 -4.18 18.78 34.66
CA ALA A 412 -4.04 20.02 33.89
C ALA A 412 -4.15 19.80 32.37
N VAL A 413 -4.08 18.54 31.93
CA VAL A 413 -4.10 18.16 30.51
C VAL A 413 -4.71 16.77 30.34
N ALA A 414 -5.47 16.57 29.27
CA ALA A 414 -5.86 15.25 28.78
C ALA A 414 -5.06 14.89 27.52
N ILE A 415 -4.70 13.62 27.37
CA ILE A 415 -3.78 13.15 26.32
C ILE A 415 -4.51 12.17 25.40
N GLY A 416 -4.59 12.52 24.11
CA GLY A 416 -4.99 11.63 23.02
C GLY A 416 -3.76 10.95 22.43
N ARG A 417 -3.86 9.65 22.12
CA ARG A 417 -2.70 8.79 21.85
C ARG A 417 -2.23 8.86 20.40
N TYR A 418 -0.92 8.68 20.23
CA TYR A 418 -0.27 8.31 18.97
C TYR A 418 -0.62 6.87 18.59
N ASP A 419 -0.67 6.57 17.28
CA ASP A 419 -0.93 5.22 16.75
C ASP A 419 -2.27 4.65 17.22
N GLU A 420 -3.25 5.54 17.36
CA GLU A 420 -4.61 5.20 17.79
C GLU A 420 -5.55 5.23 16.58
N ASP A 421 -6.25 4.12 16.33
CA ASP A 421 -7.28 4.01 15.28
C ASP A 421 -8.60 4.62 15.77
N ARG A 422 -8.96 5.79 15.23
CA ARG A 422 -10.07 6.61 15.75
C ARG A 422 -11.26 6.60 14.81
N ASN A 423 -12.45 6.49 15.39
CA ASN A 423 -13.72 6.51 14.65
C ASN A 423 -14.24 7.93 14.35
N CYS A 424 -13.51 8.97 14.77
CA CYS A 424 -13.92 10.36 14.60
C CYS A 424 -13.58 10.94 13.22
N TYR A 425 -12.73 10.27 12.45
CA TYR A 425 -12.36 10.70 11.11
C TYR A 425 -13.45 10.34 10.10
N ALA A 426 -14.01 11.36 9.44
CA ALA A 426 -15.00 11.18 8.39
C ALA A 426 -15.00 12.32 7.38
N GLY A 427 -15.48 12.01 6.18
CA GLY A 427 -15.49 12.91 5.03
C GLY A 427 -14.47 12.51 3.98
N ASP A 428 -14.63 13.08 2.79
CA ASP A 428 -13.86 12.71 1.60
C ASP A 428 -12.36 13.02 1.73
N GLN A 429 -11.98 13.96 2.60
CA GLN A 429 -10.59 14.33 2.85
C GLN A 429 -9.75 13.24 3.54
N PHE A 430 -10.38 12.27 4.20
CA PHE A 430 -9.69 11.11 4.79
C PHE A 430 -9.64 9.90 3.86
N MET A 431 -10.33 9.98 2.71
CA MET A 431 -10.23 8.94 1.67
C MET A 431 -8.94 9.13 0.89
N THR A 432 -8.26 8.01 0.62
CA THR A 432 -7.10 7.98 -0.26
C THR A 432 -7.30 6.88 -1.29
N ASP A 433 -6.22 6.50 -1.96
CA ASP A 433 -6.18 5.34 -2.81
C ASP A 433 -6.28 3.99 -2.07
N ALA A 434 -6.21 4.00 -0.73
CA ALA A 434 -6.39 2.80 0.08
C ALA A 434 -7.86 2.35 0.13
N PRO A 435 -8.14 1.05 0.36
CA PRO A 435 -9.51 0.58 0.56
C PRO A 435 -10.11 1.05 1.90
N GLU A 436 -9.26 1.40 2.87
CA GLU A 436 -9.64 2.02 4.13
C GLU A 436 -9.34 3.53 4.18
N MET A 437 -10.06 4.26 5.04
CA MET A 437 -9.79 5.67 5.29
C MET A 437 -8.53 5.85 6.15
N ARG A 438 -7.95 7.05 6.12
CA ARG A 438 -6.94 7.48 7.10
C ARG A 438 -7.62 7.61 8.46
N SER A 439 -7.39 6.65 9.34
CA SER A 439 -8.03 6.58 10.67
C SER A 439 -7.04 6.48 11.83
N VAL A 440 -5.78 6.16 11.56
CA VAL A 440 -4.75 6.01 12.60
C VAL A 440 -4.06 7.34 12.84
N HIS A 441 -4.12 7.84 14.06
CA HIS A 441 -3.59 9.14 14.43
C HIS A 441 -2.05 9.19 14.41
N LEU A 442 -1.47 10.24 13.81
CA LEU A 442 -0.02 10.38 13.59
C LEU A 442 0.71 11.29 14.57
N GLY A 443 0.00 11.95 15.49
CA GLY A 443 0.58 12.81 16.52
C GLY A 443 0.16 12.43 17.94
N ILE A 444 0.38 13.34 18.88
CA ILE A 444 -0.18 13.29 20.23
C ILE A 444 -1.02 14.55 20.42
N ASP A 445 -2.26 14.36 20.85
CA ASP A 445 -3.16 15.46 21.15
C ASP A 445 -3.07 15.81 22.63
N LEU A 446 -2.82 17.09 22.93
CA LEU A 446 -2.82 17.64 24.28
C LEU A 446 -4.04 18.55 24.43
N PHE A 447 -5.09 18.03 25.07
CA PHE A 447 -6.32 18.76 25.31
C PHE A 447 -6.17 19.71 26.51
N VAL A 448 -6.36 20.99 26.24
CA VAL A 448 -6.19 22.13 27.15
C VAL A 448 -7.14 23.27 26.72
N ASP A 449 -7.36 24.27 27.57
CA ASP A 449 -8.21 25.41 27.23
C ASP A 449 -7.74 26.14 25.95
N ASP A 450 -8.68 26.69 25.20
CA ASP A 450 -8.40 27.59 24.09
C ASP A 450 -7.61 28.83 24.54
N ASP A 451 -6.89 29.46 23.60
CA ASP A 451 -5.94 30.55 23.85
C ASP A 451 -4.77 30.20 24.78
N THR A 452 -4.60 28.94 25.18
CA THR A 452 -3.37 28.47 25.86
C THR A 452 -2.15 28.73 24.96
N PRO A 453 -1.11 29.43 25.43
CA PRO A 453 0.09 29.68 24.65
C PRO A 453 0.89 28.39 24.46
N LEU A 454 1.40 28.19 23.25
CA LEU A 454 2.21 27.05 22.86
C LEU A 454 3.65 27.47 22.62
N LEU A 455 4.58 26.69 23.15
CA LEU A 455 6.00 27.01 23.17
C LEU A 455 6.79 26.12 22.20
N ALA A 456 7.81 26.70 21.55
CA ALA A 456 8.79 25.92 20.81
C ALA A 456 9.54 24.98 21.76
N MET A 457 9.48 23.67 21.52
CA MET A 457 10.16 22.69 22.39
C MET A 457 11.68 22.74 22.24
N LEU A 458 12.18 23.15 21.07
CA LEU A 458 13.59 23.20 20.70
C LEU A 458 13.86 24.49 19.89
N PRO A 459 15.11 24.97 19.84
CA PRO A 459 15.47 26.04 18.91
C PRO A 459 15.25 25.57 17.46
N GLY A 460 14.83 26.48 16.59
CA GLY A 460 14.50 26.13 15.22
C GLY A 460 14.10 27.32 14.37
N THR A 461 13.50 27.03 13.22
CA THR A 461 12.99 28.03 12.28
C THR A 461 11.56 27.70 11.91
N VAL A 462 10.71 28.70 11.85
CA VAL A 462 9.33 28.53 11.37
C VAL A 462 9.36 28.18 9.89
N GLU A 463 8.96 26.96 9.55
CA GLU A 463 8.91 26.45 8.18
C GLU A 463 7.66 26.97 7.46
N THR A 464 6.48 26.73 8.06
CA THR A 464 5.20 27.15 7.50
C THR A 464 4.24 27.65 8.58
N VAL A 465 3.35 28.56 8.18
CA VAL A 465 2.22 29.05 8.98
C VAL A 465 1.03 29.15 8.03
N VAL A 466 0.02 28.29 8.18
CA VAL A 466 -1.07 28.12 7.19
C VAL A 466 -2.42 27.98 7.90
N ASP A 467 -3.50 28.49 7.31
CA ASP A 467 -4.88 28.30 7.78
C ASP A 467 -5.56 27.22 6.93
N ASN A 468 -5.65 25.99 7.44
CA ASN A 468 -6.31 24.85 6.78
C ASN A 468 -7.81 24.85 7.14
N ASP A 469 -8.58 25.73 6.53
CA ASP A 469 -9.94 26.09 6.96
C ASP A 469 -11.07 25.14 6.52
N LEU A 470 -10.73 23.93 6.07
CA LEU A 470 -11.72 22.92 5.69
C LEU A 470 -12.40 22.30 6.93
N PRO A 471 -13.68 21.90 6.85
CA PRO A 471 -14.35 21.18 7.94
C PRO A 471 -13.58 19.92 8.35
N PHE A 472 -13.41 19.71 9.66
CA PHE A 472 -12.66 18.59 10.26
C PHE A 472 -11.15 18.57 9.97
N ASP A 473 -10.61 19.62 9.35
CA ASP A 473 -9.18 19.82 9.17
C ASP A 473 -8.56 20.46 10.43
N TYR A 474 -7.30 20.91 10.36
CA TYR A 474 -6.59 21.51 11.48
C TYR A 474 -7.03 22.93 11.84
N GLY A 475 -7.58 23.71 10.91
CA GLY A 475 -7.52 25.17 11.02
C GLY A 475 -6.06 25.65 10.93
N PRO A 476 -5.69 26.74 11.64
CA PRO A 476 -4.32 27.23 11.65
C PRO A 476 -3.29 26.20 12.14
N THR A 477 -2.17 26.07 11.42
CA THR A 477 -1.02 25.21 11.75
C THR A 477 0.29 26.01 11.75
N VAL A 478 1.26 25.54 12.53
CA VAL A 478 2.66 25.98 12.50
C VAL A 478 3.55 24.76 12.40
N ILE A 479 4.45 24.74 11.42
CA ILE A 479 5.51 23.72 11.33
C ILE A 479 6.84 24.40 11.67
N LEU A 480 7.56 23.86 12.65
CA LEU A 480 8.92 24.28 12.98
C LEU A 480 9.93 23.28 12.42
N ARG A 481 10.99 23.78 11.78
CA ARG A 481 12.16 23.02 11.36
C ARG A 481 13.23 23.06 12.44
N HIS A 482 13.77 21.90 12.77
CA HIS A 482 14.84 21.70 13.75
C HIS A 482 16.00 20.92 13.13
N GLU A 483 17.17 20.96 13.76
CA GLU A 483 18.37 20.23 13.34
C GLU A 483 18.68 19.10 14.32
N ALA A 484 18.78 17.86 13.84
CA ALA A 484 19.19 16.69 14.61
C ALA A 484 20.69 16.40 14.48
N GLY A 485 21.53 17.44 14.55
CA GLY A 485 22.97 17.32 14.31
C GLY A 485 23.27 16.77 12.91
N ASP A 486 24.16 15.77 12.82
CA ASP A 486 24.54 15.15 11.54
C ASP A 486 23.43 14.28 10.93
N ALA A 487 22.35 13.96 11.68
CA ALA A 487 21.21 13.21 11.17
C ALA A 487 20.34 14.03 10.19
N GLY A 488 20.54 15.35 10.15
CA GLY A 488 19.81 16.27 9.28
C GLY A 488 18.58 16.89 9.94
N PRO A 489 17.72 17.55 9.15
CA PRO A 489 16.55 18.23 9.67
C PRO A 489 15.43 17.26 10.03
N PHE A 490 14.60 17.70 10.97
CA PHE A 490 13.27 17.16 11.23
C PHE A 490 12.33 18.31 11.55
N TRP A 491 11.04 18.05 11.58
CA TRP A 491 10.02 19.07 11.80
C TRP A 491 9.07 18.69 12.92
N VAL A 492 8.47 19.70 13.52
CA VAL A 492 7.40 19.56 14.51
C VAL A 492 6.22 20.38 14.04
N LEU A 493 5.09 19.70 13.82
CA LEU A 493 3.81 20.32 13.50
C LEU A 493 3.02 20.56 14.80
N TYR A 494 2.52 21.78 14.93
CA TYR A 494 1.50 22.19 15.89
C TYR A 494 0.20 22.45 15.09
N GLY A 495 -0.84 21.67 15.36
CA GLY A 495 -2.16 21.80 14.72
C GLY A 495 -3.27 22.22 15.68
N HIS A 496 -4.44 22.55 15.14
CA HIS A 496 -5.63 23.01 15.90
C HIS A 496 -5.44 24.35 16.61
N LEU A 497 -4.83 25.32 15.92
CA LEU A 497 -4.39 26.58 16.50
C LEU A 497 -5.41 27.72 16.31
N SER A 498 -5.32 28.76 17.14
CA SER A 498 -6.08 30.00 17.01
C SER A 498 -5.57 30.82 15.82
N ARG A 499 -6.45 31.55 15.13
CA ARG A 499 -6.07 32.47 14.02
C ARG A 499 -5.13 33.60 14.46
N ARG A 500 -5.06 33.88 15.76
CA ARG A 500 -4.03 34.77 16.33
C ARG A 500 -2.61 34.33 15.94
N THR A 501 -2.40 33.02 15.84
CA THR A 501 -1.12 32.41 15.47
C THR A 501 -0.60 32.89 14.11
N LEU A 502 -1.49 33.12 13.14
CA LEU A 502 -1.15 33.59 11.79
C LEU A 502 -0.42 34.95 11.76
N SER A 503 -0.50 35.70 12.85
CA SER A 503 0.20 36.99 13.04
C SER A 503 1.27 36.95 14.14
N THR A 504 1.41 35.82 14.84
CA THR A 504 2.34 35.65 15.97
C THR A 504 3.74 35.31 15.48
N VAL A 505 3.83 34.46 14.46
CA VAL A 505 5.08 34.03 13.84
C VAL A 505 4.99 34.09 12.32
N THR A 506 6.13 34.22 11.64
CA THR A 506 6.20 34.24 10.17
C THR A 506 7.20 33.21 9.64
N PRO A 507 6.97 32.60 8.46
CA PRO A 507 7.95 31.70 7.83
C PRO A 507 9.35 32.32 7.75
N GLY A 508 10.38 31.53 8.07
CA GLY A 508 11.77 31.95 8.16
C GLY A 508 12.18 32.58 9.50
N GLN A 509 11.25 32.83 10.41
CA GLN A 509 11.56 33.34 11.75
C GLN A 509 12.32 32.29 12.57
N CYS A 510 13.46 32.67 13.14
CA CYS A 510 14.16 31.86 14.13
C CYS A 510 13.47 31.96 15.50
N VAL A 511 13.38 30.82 16.19
CA VAL A 511 12.78 30.71 17.53
C VAL A 511 13.73 29.97 18.46
N GLU A 512 13.79 30.39 19.71
CA GLU A 512 14.50 29.69 20.78
C GLU A 512 13.56 28.72 21.52
N ALA A 513 14.12 27.73 22.21
CA ALA A 513 13.33 26.85 23.05
C ALA A 513 12.62 27.66 24.16
N GLY A 514 11.30 27.54 24.24
CA GLY A 514 10.45 28.25 25.19
C GLY A 514 9.81 29.53 24.65
N ASP A 515 10.15 29.96 23.43
CA ASP A 515 9.44 31.07 22.77
C ASP A 515 7.99 30.67 22.46
N VAL A 516 7.06 31.63 22.59
CA VAL A 516 5.66 31.43 22.19
C VAL A 516 5.57 31.43 20.67
N VAL A 517 5.10 30.33 20.10
CA VAL A 517 4.98 30.14 18.65
C VAL A 517 3.54 30.05 18.17
N ALA A 518 2.60 29.71 19.05
CA ALA A 518 1.20 29.55 18.70
C ALA A 518 0.29 29.68 19.92
N PHE A 519 -1.03 29.64 19.67
CA PHE A 519 -2.07 29.58 20.69
C PHE A 519 -3.08 28.49 20.30
N VAL A 520 -3.62 27.76 21.27
CA VAL A 520 -4.66 26.73 21.03
C VAL A 520 -5.93 27.38 20.49
N GLY A 521 -6.53 26.77 19.45
CA GLY A 521 -7.75 27.25 18.83
C GLY A 521 -9.01 26.67 19.48
N ASP A 522 -10.09 27.45 19.48
CA ASP A 522 -11.41 26.95 19.84
C ASP A 522 -12.04 26.13 18.69
N HIS A 523 -13.14 25.43 19.00
CA HIS A 523 -13.88 24.59 18.06
C HIS A 523 -14.44 25.33 16.83
N THR A 524 -14.54 26.66 16.85
CA THR A 524 -15.04 27.46 15.72
C THR A 524 -13.96 27.75 14.68
N VAL A 525 -12.68 27.58 15.04
CA VAL A 525 -11.54 27.88 14.17
C VAL A 525 -10.64 26.69 13.90
N ASN A 526 -10.66 25.65 14.74
CA ASN A 526 -9.75 24.52 14.67
C ASN A 526 -10.27 23.34 13.84
N GLY A 527 -11.35 23.50 13.08
CA GLY A 527 -11.99 22.43 12.31
C GLY A 527 -13.19 21.76 12.97
N GLY A 528 -13.66 22.26 14.12
CA GLY A 528 -14.83 21.69 14.81
C GLY A 528 -14.48 20.73 15.94
N TRP A 529 -13.23 20.72 16.40
CA TRP A 529 -12.73 19.82 17.44
C TRP A 529 -12.75 20.49 18.82
N ALA A 530 -12.80 19.71 19.90
CA ALA A 530 -12.57 20.27 21.25
C ALA A 530 -11.20 20.98 21.31
N PRO A 531 -11.03 22.02 22.13
CA PRO A 531 -9.74 22.71 22.26
C PRO A 531 -8.60 21.75 22.62
N HIS A 532 -7.58 21.69 21.75
CA HIS A 532 -6.36 20.91 21.94
C HIS A 532 -5.27 21.39 20.99
N VAL A 533 -4.03 20.98 21.27
CA VAL A 533 -2.93 21.05 20.29
C VAL A 533 -2.58 19.66 19.82
N HIS A 534 -2.50 19.49 18.50
CA HIS A 534 -1.91 18.30 17.88
C HIS A 534 -0.40 18.51 17.74
N VAL A 535 0.41 17.65 18.35
CA VAL A 535 1.87 17.69 18.26
C VAL A 535 2.36 16.48 17.48
N GLN A 536 3.01 16.71 16.35
CA GLN A 536 3.51 15.65 15.47
C GLN A 536 4.96 15.92 15.08
N ILE A 537 5.81 14.89 15.21
CA ILE A 537 7.16 14.91 14.65
C ILE A 537 7.07 14.46 13.20
N ILE A 538 7.85 15.07 12.32
CA ILE A 538 7.95 14.71 10.90
C ILE A 538 9.43 14.56 10.56
N THR A 539 9.84 13.40 10.04
CA THR A 539 11.24 13.13 9.64
C THR A 539 11.52 13.48 8.18
N ASP A 540 10.47 13.62 7.38
CA ASP A 540 10.51 14.08 5.99
C ASP A 540 9.19 14.75 5.62
N LEU A 541 9.25 16.02 5.18
CA LEU A 541 8.05 16.79 4.81
C LEU A 541 7.40 16.31 3.51
N MET A 542 8.06 15.45 2.73
CA MET A 542 7.59 15.03 1.40
C MET A 542 7.18 16.23 0.52
N ALA A 543 7.88 17.36 0.71
CA ALA A 543 7.55 18.62 0.08
C ALA A 543 7.84 18.54 -1.43
N ASP A 544 6.94 19.12 -2.24
CA ASP A 544 7.17 19.20 -3.66
C ASP A 544 8.42 20.08 -3.92
N PRO A 545 9.46 19.59 -4.62
CA PRO A 545 10.67 20.37 -4.85
C PRO A 545 10.46 21.70 -5.58
N ALA A 546 9.38 21.82 -6.37
CA ALA A 546 9.03 23.03 -7.10
C ALA A 546 8.08 23.94 -6.30
N ALA A 547 7.16 23.37 -5.51
CA ALA A 547 6.16 24.14 -4.75
C ALA A 547 6.63 24.51 -3.33
N GLY A 548 7.58 23.76 -2.77
CA GLY A 548 7.96 23.84 -1.35
C GLY A 548 6.92 23.18 -0.43
N PRO A 549 7.09 23.32 0.89
CA PRO A 549 6.10 22.85 1.86
C PRO A 549 4.84 23.72 1.79
N ASP A 550 3.68 23.09 1.65
CA ASP A 550 2.38 23.76 1.58
C ASP A 550 1.75 24.01 2.96
N GLY A 551 2.36 23.50 4.03
CA GLY A 551 1.90 23.61 5.41
C GLY A 551 0.70 22.72 5.76
N ASN A 552 0.25 21.88 4.82
CA ASN A 552 -0.77 20.87 5.04
C ASN A 552 -0.12 19.47 5.03
N PHE A 553 -0.01 18.87 6.21
CA PHE A 553 0.62 17.56 6.39
C PHE A 553 -0.34 16.60 7.08
N GLU A 554 -0.33 15.34 6.67
CA GLU A 554 -1.28 14.33 7.13
C GLU A 554 -1.16 14.11 8.66
N GLY A 555 -2.27 14.31 9.39
CA GLY A 555 -2.41 13.99 10.82
C GLY A 555 -2.95 12.61 11.13
N ALA A 556 -3.37 11.88 10.10
CA ALA A 556 -3.86 10.52 10.19
C ALA A 556 -3.34 9.72 8.99
N GLY A 557 -3.01 8.46 9.21
CA GLY A 557 -2.54 7.50 8.22
C GLY A 557 -3.49 6.32 8.06
N GLU A 558 -3.35 5.60 6.95
CA GLU A 558 -4.13 4.39 6.70
C GLU A 558 -3.58 3.20 7.51
N PRO A 559 -4.45 2.41 8.18
CA PRO A 559 -4.06 1.22 8.94
C PRO A 559 -3.08 0.28 8.21
N SER A 560 -3.30 -0.02 6.93
CA SER A 560 -2.41 -0.92 6.17
C SER A 560 -1.03 -0.33 5.86
N ARG A 561 -0.86 1.00 6.01
CA ARG A 561 0.34 1.75 5.62
C ARG A 561 1.15 2.25 6.81
N MET A 562 0.77 1.88 8.03
CA MET A 562 1.42 2.35 9.26
C MET A 562 2.89 1.94 9.40
N SER A 563 3.38 0.92 8.69
CA SER A 563 4.83 0.62 8.68
C SER A 563 5.67 1.76 8.09
N VAL A 564 5.09 2.49 7.13
CA VAL A 564 5.71 3.66 6.49
C VAL A 564 5.38 4.93 7.27
N TRP A 565 4.11 5.13 7.66
CA TRP A 565 3.70 6.32 8.40
C TRP A 565 4.42 6.49 9.73
N ARG A 566 4.69 5.41 10.48
CA ARG A 566 5.46 5.51 11.73
C ARG A 566 6.90 6.00 11.53
N GLN A 567 7.44 5.86 10.32
CA GLN A 567 8.77 6.35 10.00
C GLN A 567 8.76 7.81 9.57
N ILE A 568 7.74 8.21 8.80
CA ILE A 568 7.49 9.60 8.39
C ILE A 568 7.14 10.46 9.62
N ALA A 569 6.20 9.99 10.44
CA ALA A 569 5.71 10.65 11.63
C ALA A 569 5.91 9.75 12.86
N PRO A 570 7.11 9.74 13.47
CA PRO A 570 7.37 8.96 14.67
C PRO A 570 6.65 9.55 15.89
N ASP A 571 6.54 8.74 16.93
CA ASP A 571 5.90 9.10 18.20
C ASP A 571 6.43 10.43 18.76
N ALA A 572 5.54 11.40 18.92
CA ALA A 572 5.85 12.72 19.47
C ALA A 572 6.33 12.67 20.92
N ASP A 573 6.13 11.56 21.64
CA ASP A 573 6.64 11.36 23.00
C ASP A 573 8.19 11.39 23.06
N LEU A 574 8.85 11.17 21.92
CA LEU A 574 10.28 11.41 21.76
C LEU A 574 10.69 12.84 22.16
N LEU A 575 9.80 13.83 22.01
CA LEU A 575 9.99 15.20 22.46
C LEU A 575 9.23 15.53 23.75
N LEU A 576 8.01 15.00 23.92
CA LEU A 576 7.18 15.32 25.09
C LEU A 576 7.75 14.71 26.40
N ARG A 577 8.45 13.58 26.30
CA ARG A 577 9.07 12.85 27.43
C ARG A 577 8.07 12.53 28.55
N LEU A 578 6.87 12.11 28.17
CA LEU A 578 5.83 11.68 29.07
C LEU A 578 6.30 10.44 29.83
N GLY A 579 5.94 10.33 31.11
CA GLY A 579 6.29 9.18 31.92
C GLY A 579 5.54 7.92 31.46
N PRO A 580 6.08 6.70 31.66
CA PRO A 580 5.42 5.45 31.28
C PRO A 580 3.99 5.28 31.82
N GLU A 581 3.68 5.90 32.97
CA GLU A 581 2.33 5.96 33.56
C GLU A 581 1.29 6.66 32.66
N THR A 582 1.76 7.38 31.64
CA THR A 582 0.92 8.04 30.63
C THR A 582 0.42 7.08 29.56
N TRP A 583 1.00 5.88 29.47
CA TRP A 583 0.62 4.85 28.50
C TRP A 583 0.04 3.60 29.20
N SER A 584 0.01 3.59 30.53
CA SER A 584 -0.17 2.41 31.39
C SER A 584 -1.62 1.99 31.63
N ASN A 585 -2.41 1.72 30.59
CA ASN A 585 -3.68 0.98 30.80
C ASN A 585 -3.79 -0.31 29.99
N ALA A 586 -2.65 -0.87 29.62
CA ALA A 586 -2.53 -2.17 28.99
C ALA A 586 -1.47 -2.98 29.77
N ASP A 587 -1.86 -3.62 30.87
CA ASP A 587 -0.98 -4.55 31.60
C ASP A 587 -0.48 -5.61 30.59
N ALA A 588 0.84 -5.82 30.55
CA ALA A 588 1.43 -6.85 29.70
C ALA A 588 0.91 -8.25 30.12
N PRO A 589 0.76 -9.21 29.19
CA PRO A 589 0.23 -10.53 29.51
C PRO A 589 0.98 -11.25 30.64
N GLU A 590 2.29 -11.05 30.74
CA GLU A 590 3.15 -11.63 31.77
C GLU A 590 2.83 -11.11 33.17
N GLU A 591 2.62 -9.79 33.29
CA GLU A 591 2.29 -9.11 34.56
C GLU A 591 0.90 -9.54 35.05
N LEU A 592 -0.07 -9.62 34.14
CA LEU A 592 -1.41 -10.15 34.43
C LEU A 592 -1.35 -11.62 34.87
N MET A 593 -0.49 -12.43 34.25
CA MET A 593 -0.33 -13.84 34.61
C MET A 593 0.31 -14.02 35.99
N GLU A 594 1.24 -13.15 36.39
CA GLU A 594 1.83 -13.18 37.73
C GLU A 594 0.78 -12.87 38.80
N ARG A 595 0.04 -11.77 38.63
CA ARG A 595 -1.09 -11.41 39.51
C ARG A 595 -2.14 -12.52 39.55
N ARG A 596 -2.51 -13.08 38.40
CA ARG A 596 -3.47 -14.19 38.31
C ARG A 596 -3.02 -15.42 39.12
N ARG A 597 -1.73 -15.76 39.11
CA ARG A 597 -1.20 -16.89 39.91
C ARG A 597 -1.22 -16.59 41.41
N ALA A 598 -1.03 -15.35 41.81
CA ALA A 598 -1.10 -14.93 43.20
C ALA A 598 -2.55 -14.92 43.73
N ASP A 599 -3.49 -14.46 42.90
CA ASP A 599 -4.84 -14.11 43.36
C ASP A 599 -5.92 -15.16 43.03
N LEU A 600 -5.73 -15.99 42.00
CA LEU A 600 -6.72 -16.99 41.56
C LEU A 600 -6.25 -18.43 41.77
N GLY A 601 -7.22 -19.32 42.03
CA GLY A 601 -6.96 -20.75 42.20
C GLY A 601 -6.43 -21.43 40.92
N PRO A 602 -5.50 -22.41 41.02
CA PRO A 602 -4.92 -23.09 39.86
C PRO A 602 -5.91 -23.79 38.92
N SER A 603 -7.13 -24.09 39.40
CA SER A 603 -8.20 -24.68 38.60
C SER A 603 -8.78 -23.75 37.53
N LEU A 604 -8.53 -22.44 37.61
CA LEU A 604 -8.99 -21.43 36.64
C LEU A 604 -7.93 -21.16 35.56
N SER A 605 -7.47 -22.21 34.89
CA SER A 605 -6.38 -22.16 33.91
C SER A 605 -6.75 -21.48 32.59
N THR A 606 -5.80 -20.77 31.98
CA THR A 606 -5.93 -20.20 30.62
C THR A 606 -5.50 -21.22 29.54
N SER A 607 -6.34 -21.48 28.55
CA SER A 607 -6.20 -22.59 27.59
C SER A 607 -5.59 -22.19 26.23
N TYR A 608 -4.62 -21.27 26.20
CA TYR A 608 -3.95 -20.80 24.98
C TYR A 608 -2.43 -20.67 25.18
N ARG A 609 -1.65 -20.85 24.09
CA ARG A 609 -0.17 -20.88 24.12
C ARG A 609 0.42 -19.49 24.35
N SER A 610 0.12 -18.55 23.47
CA SER A 610 0.54 -17.14 23.58
C SER A 610 -0.47 -16.39 24.44
N LYS A 611 -0.02 -15.78 25.54
CA LYS A 611 -0.93 -15.13 26.47
C LYS A 611 -1.43 -13.81 25.89
N LEU A 612 -2.74 -13.61 25.95
CA LEU A 612 -3.40 -12.43 25.40
C LEU A 612 -3.92 -11.59 26.57
N SER A 613 -3.58 -10.30 26.55
CA SER A 613 -4.22 -9.26 27.37
C SER A 613 -5.33 -8.66 26.51
N ILE A 614 -6.58 -9.05 26.72
CA ILE A 614 -7.74 -8.60 25.95
C ILE A 614 -8.35 -7.38 26.62
N VAL A 615 -8.44 -6.28 25.89
CA VAL A 615 -8.90 -4.98 26.43
C VAL A 615 -10.27 -4.56 25.89
N ARG A 616 -10.68 -5.10 24.72
CA ARG A 616 -11.98 -4.79 24.10
C ARG A 616 -12.55 -5.99 23.36
N GLY A 617 -13.88 -6.00 23.16
CA GLY A 617 -14.56 -6.89 22.23
C GLY A 617 -15.62 -6.16 21.43
N ALA A 618 -15.77 -6.50 20.15
CA ALA A 618 -16.79 -5.93 19.26
C ALA A 618 -17.26 -6.96 18.23
N GLY A 619 -18.57 -7.25 18.21
CA GLY A 619 -19.12 -8.25 17.30
C GLY A 619 -18.45 -9.61 17.49
N ALA A 620 -17.91 -10.22 16.45
CA ALA A 620 -17.21 -11.49 16.56
C ALA A 620 -15.74 -11.38 17.04
N TRP A 621 -15.24 -10.18 17.35
CA TRP A 621 -13.81 -9.92 17.57
C TRP A 621 -13.49 -9.58 19.02
N LEU A 622 -12.31 -10.01 19.47
CA LEU A 622 -11.62 -9.55 20.67
C LEU A 622 -10.38 -8.75 20.26
N VAL A 623 -10.14 -7.61 20.89
CA VAL A 623 -9.00 -6.72 20.64
C VAL A 623 -8.06 -6.80 21.82
N ASP A 624 -6.79 -7.11 21.55
CA ASP A 624 -5.77 -7.16 22.58
C ASP A 624 -5.16 -5.79 22.89
N HIS A 625 -4.36 -5.75 23.95
CA HIS A 625 -3.66 -4.57 24.44
C HIS A 625 -2.68 -3.92 23.43
N THR A 626 -2.37 -4.60 22.32
CA THR A 626 -1.59 -4.07 21.19
C THR A 626 -2.47 -3.58 20.04
N GLY A 627 -3.80 -3.61 20.21
CA GLY A 627 -4.76 -3.26 19.17
C GLY A 627 -5.01 -4.39 18.16
N ARG A 628 -4.46 -5.59 18.35
CA ARG A 628 -4.66 -6.69 17.40
C ARG A 628 -6.02 -7.34 17.59
N HIS A 629 -6.73 -7.52 16.47
CA HIS A 629 -8.02 -8.20 16.44
C HIS A 629 -7.84 -9.72 16.36
N HIS A 630 -8.59 -10.44 17.20
CA HIS A 630 -8.66 -11.89 17.27
C HIS A 630 -10.10 -12.32 17.05
N LEU A 631 -10.34 -13.19 16.07
CA LEU A 631 -11.67 -13.76 15.86
C LEU A 631 -11.99 -14.69 17.03
N ASP A 632 -13.10 -14.43 17.72
CA ASP A 632 -13.49 -15.22 18.88
C ASP A 632 -14.20 -16.51 18.46
N CYS A 633 -13.44 -17.60 18.46
CA CYS A 633 -13.95 -18.95 18.21
C CYS A 633 -14.03 -19.79 19.49
N VAL A 634 -13.80 -19.20 20.67
CA VAL A 634 -13.61 -19.96 21.93
C VAL A 634 -14.69 -19.63 22.96
N ASN A 635 -15.12 -18.38 23.04
CA ASN A 635 -15.99 -17.92 24.11
C ASN A 635 -17.38 -18.58 24.05
N ASN A 636 -17.89 -18.94 25.22
CA ASN A 636 -19.17 -19.62 25.40
C ASN A 636 -20.25 -18.74 26.02
N VAL A 637 -19.97 -17.46 26.27
CA VAL A 637 -20.89 -16.50 26.91
C VAL A 637 -21.52 -15.55 25.89
N CYS A 638 -20.73 -15.04 24.94
CA CYS A 638 -21.13 -13.98 24.00
C CYS A 638 -21.75 -14.54 22.71
N HIS A 639 -22.92 -15.19 22.79
CA HIS A 639 -23.54 -15.90 21.66
C HIS A 639 -23.93 -15.04 20.44
N VAL A 640 -24.14 -13.73 20.62
CA VAL A 640 -24.43 -12.78 19.54
C VAL A 640 -23.27 -11.80 19.32
N GLY A 641 -22.07 -12.21 19.72
CA GLY A 641 -20.89 -11.36 19.71
C GLY A 641 -20.77 -10.46 20.95
N HIS A 642 -19.65 -9.77 21.01
CA HIS A 642 -19.25 -8.86 22.08
C HIS A 642 -19.89 -7.49 21.90
N ALA A 643 -20.29 -6.89 23.03
CA ALA A 643 -20.83 -5.53 23.11
C ALA A 643 -21.99 -5.24 22.13
N HIS A 644 -22.82 -6.23 21.80
CA HIS A 644 -23.92 -6.05 20.86
C HIS A 644 -24.87 -4.93 21.33
N PRO A 645 -25.05 -3.82 20.57
CA PRO A 645 -25.72 -2.61 21.07
C PRO A 645 -27.12 -2.86 21.64
N HIS A 646 -27.92 -3.70 20.95
CA HIS A 646 -29.26 -4.07 21.41
C HIS A 646 -29.27 -4.77 22.78
N VAL A 647 -28.31 -5.67 23.02
CA VAL A 647 -28.23 -6.45 24.26
C VAL A 647 -27.74 -5.56 25.40
N VAL A 648 -26.71 -4.75 25.13
CA VAL A 648 -26.14 -3.80 26.10
C VAL A 648 -27.21 -2.81 26.56
N ALA A 649 -27.96 -2.21 25.63
CA ALA A 649 -29.03 -1.28 25.96
C ALA A 649 -30.14 -1.92 26.82
N ALA A 650 -30.56 -3.15 26.48
CA ALA A 650 -31.56 -3.88 27.25
C ALA A 650 -31.09 -4.23 28.67
N LEU A 651 -29.84 -4.68 28.82
CA LEU A 651 -29.24 -4.98 30.12
C LEU A 651 -29.08 -3.73 30.98
N ALA A 652 -28.52 -2.65 30.42
CA ALA A 652 -28.33 -1.39 31.14
C ALA A 652 -29.67 -0.81 31.60
N GLY A 653 -30.67 -0.79 30.72
CA GLY A 653 -32.01 -0.32 31.04
C GLY A 653 -32.67 -1.13 32.16
N GLN A 654 -32.61 -2.46 32.11
CA GLN A 654 -33.17 -3.31 33.16
C GLN A 654 -32.39 -3.20 34.48
N ALA A 655 -31.05 -3.17 34.44
CA ALA A 655 -30.21 -3.08 35.63
C ALA A 655 -30.40 -1.75 36.39
N ALA A 656 -30.64 -0.65 35.66
CA ALA A 656 -30.96 0.64 36.26
C ALA A 656 -32.31 0.64 37.01
N VAL A 657 -33.22 -0.26 36.65
CA VAL A 657 -34.53 -0.42 37.30
C VAL A 657 -34.46 -1.47 38.42
N LEU A 658 -33.98 -2.68 38.10
CA LEU A 658 -33.97 -3.82 39.02
C LEU A 658 -33.03 -4.95 38.53
N ASN A 659 -32.10 -5.36 39.40
CA ASN A 659 -31.29 -6.59 39.26
C ASN A 659 -31.50 -7.46 40.51
N THR A 660 -32.27 -8.55 40.39
CA THR A 660 -32.62 -9.40 41.53
C THR A 660 -32.70 -10.88 41.14
N ASN A 661 -32.63 -11.75 42.15
CA ASN A 661 -32.77 -13.19 41.96
C ASN A 661 -34.24 -13.64 41.91
N THR A 662 -34.46 -14.89 41.52
CA THR A 662 -35.79 -15.48 41.26
C THR A 662 -36.71 -15.63 42.48
N ARG A 663 -36.26 -15.27 43.70
CA ARG A 663 -37.06 -15.37 44.93
C ARG A 663 -38.05 -14.21 45.08
N TYR A 664 -37.83 -13.12 44.37
CA TYR A 664 -38.70 -11.95 44.41
C TYR A 664 -39.67 -11.96 43.24
N LEU A 665 -40.90 -11.49 43.48
CA LEU A 665 -41.95 -11.47 42.46
C LEU A 665 -41.75 -10.28 41.51
N HIS A 666 -41.50 -10.58 40.24
CA HIS A 666 -41.50 -9.59 39.16
C HIS A 666 -41.92 -10.24 37.84
N ARG A 667 -42.52 -9.46 36.95
CA ARG A 667 -43.11 -9.97 35.69
C ARG A 667 -42.09 -10.50 34.69
N THR A 668 -40.88 -9.94 34.63
CA THR A 668 -39.91 -10.20 33.55
C THR A 668 -39.57 -11.68 33.37
N ILE A 669 -39.36 -12.40 34.49
CA ILE A 669 -39.02 -13.83 34.44
C ILE A 669 -40.22 -14.69 34.02
N LEU A 670 -41.44 -14.28 34.40
CA LEU A 670 -42.68 -14.97 34.03
C LEU A 670 -43.00 -14.75 32.55
N ASP A 671 -42.97 -13.50 32.10
CA ASP A 671 -43.19 -13.12 30.69
C ASP A 671 -42.19 -13.85 29.77
N TYR A 672 -40.92 -14.01 30.21
CA TYR A 672 -39.92 -14.76 29.45
C TYR A 672 -40.16 -16.28 29.51
N ALA A 673 -40.49 -16.84 30.67
CA ALA A 673 -40.80 -18.27 30.80
C ALA A 673 -41.98 -18.69 29.93
N GLU A 674 -43.05 -17.90 29.90
CA GLU A 674 -44.24 -18.13 29.07
C GLU A 674 -43.89 -18.10 27.58
N ARG A 675 -43.13 -17.08 27.15
CA ARG A 675 -42.66 -16.98 25.75
C ARG A 675 -41.77 -18.13 25.36
N LEU A 676 -40.86 -18.56 26.23
CA LEU A 676 -39.97 -19.68 25.97
C LEU A 676 -40.74 -21.00 25.91
N ALA A 677 -41.60 -21.28 26.89
CA ALA A 677 -42.42 -22.48 26.94
C ALA A 677 -43.33 -22.62 25.70
N ALA A 678 -43.85 -21.51 25.18
CA ALA A 678 -44.65 -21.49 23.95
C ALA A 678 -43.89 -21.97 22.69
N THR A 679 -42.56 -22.05 22.72
CA THR A 679 -41.74 -22.60 21.62
C THR A 679 -41.57 -24.13 21.68
N PHE A 680 -42.01 -24.77 22.76
CA PHE A 680 -41.90 -26.22 22.96
C PHE A 680 -43.27 -26.90 22.83
N PRO A 681 -43.33 -28.17 22.40
CA PRO A 681 -44.57 -28.91 22.28
C PRO A 681 -45.13 -29.32 23.64
N ASP A 682 -46.45 -29.51 23.72
CA ASP A 682 -47.08 -30.12 24.88
C ASP A 682 -46.49 -31.52 25.18
N PRO A 683 -46.27 -31.90 26.46
CA PRO A 683 -46.64 -31.19 27.69
C PRO A 683 -45.53 -30.30 28.30
N LEU A 684 -44.49 -29.91 27.54
CA LEU A 684 -43.31 -29.21 28.05
C LEU A 684 -43.59 -27.73 28.35
N ARG A 685 -44.10 -27.45 29.55
CA ARG A 685 -44.60 -26.11 29.93
C ARG A 685 -43.94 -25.45 31.14
N VAL A 686 -42.96 -26.10 31.78
CA VAL A 686 -42.30 -25.58 32.99
C VAL A 686 -40.84 -25.31 32.69
N VAL A 687 -40.39 -24.07 32.92
CA VAL A 687 -39.02 -23.61 32.65
C VAL A 687 -38.24 -23.51 33.96
N TYR A 688 -37.06 -24.13 33.99
CA TYR A 688 -36.06 -23.93 35.05
C TYR A 688 -34.92 -23.08 34.50
N PHE A 689 -34.79 -21.85 34.99
CA PHE A 689 -33.65 -20.99 34.66
C PHE A 689 -32.45 -21.35 35.53
N VAL A 690 -31.29 -21.48 34.90
CA VAL A 690 -30.01 -21.80 35.51
C VAL A 690 -28.92 -20.89 34.93
N ASN A 691 -27.80 -20.76 35.62
CA ASN A 691 -26.78 -19.76 35.29
C ASN A 691 -25.78 -20.27 34.24
N SER A 692 -25.80 -21.56 33.90
CA SER A 692 -24.93 -22.12 32.87
C SER A 692 -25.50 -23.37 32.21
N GLY A 693 -24.97 -23.72 31.03
CA GLY A 693 -25.28 -24.99 30.38
C GLY A 693 -24.85 -26.21 31.20
N SER A 694 -23.82 -26.06 32.05
CA SER A 694 -23.38 -27.14 32.94
C SER A 694 -24.43 -27.44 34.02
N GLU A 695 -24.97 -26.39 34.66
CA GLU A 695 -26.09 -26.53 35.60
C GLU A 695 -27.34 -27.09 34.91
N ALA A 696 -27.60 -26.68 33.67
CA ALA A 696 -28.73 -27.19 32.89
C ALA A 696 -28.61 -28.70 32.64
N ASN A 697 -27.44 -29.15 32.19
CA ASN A 697 -27.16 -30.56 31.95
C ASN A 697 -27.22 -31.38 33.23
N GLU A 698 -26.65 -30.86 34.32
CA GLU A 698 -26.70 -31.54 35.61
C GLU A 698 -28.13 -31.69 36.12
N LEU A 699 -28.94 -30.62 36.06
CA LEU A 699 -30.34 -30.65 36.46
C LEU A 699 -31.14 -31.62 35.58
N ALA A 700 -30.95 -31.57 34.26
CA ALA A 700 -31.62 -32.46 33.32
C ALA A 700 -31.29 -33.93 33.61
N LEU A 701 -30.02 -34.26 33.86
CA LEU A 701 -29.61 -35.60 34.25
C LEU A 701 -30.24 -36.01 35.58
N ARG A 702 -30.23 -35.14 36.60
CA ARG A 702 -30.86 -35.42 37.89
C ARG A 702 -32.36 -35.70 37.75
N MET A 703 -33.08 -34.91 36.94
CA MET A 703 -34.49 -35.12 36.64
C MET A 703 -34.71 -36.46 35.93
N ALA A 704 -33.90 -36.77 34.91
CA ALA A 704 -33.98 -38.03 34.18
C ALA A 704 -33.72 -39.25 35.08
N ARG A 705 -32.68 -39.21 35.91
CA ARG A 705 -32.38 -40.28 36.88
C ARG A 705 -33.49 -40.46 37.91
N THR A 706 -34.07 -39.36 38.39
CA THR A 706 -35.17 -39.41 39.37
C THR A 706 -36.41 -40.07 38.78
N VAL A 707 -36.75 -39.76 37.53
CA VAL A 707 -37.92 -40.34 36.85
C VAL A 707 -37.68 -41.79 36.43
N THR A 708 -36.47 -42.11 35.96
CA THR A 708 -36.16 -43.44 35.39
C THR A 708 -35.61 -44.45 36.40
N GLY A 709 -35.11 -44.00 37.55
CA GLY A 709 -34.44 -44.82 38.56
C GLY A 709 -33.09 -45.40 38.10
N ARG A 710 -32.51 -44.89 37.01
CA ARG A 710 -31.26 -45.36 36.41
C ARG A 710 -30.12 -44.36 36.56
#